data_AF-A0A7V0T7G7-F1
#
_entry.id   AF-A0A7V0T7G7-F1
#
_cell.length_a   1.000
_cell.length_b   1.000
_cell.length_c   1.000
_cell.angle_alpha   90.00
_cell.angle_beta   90.00
_cell.angle_gamma   90.00
#
_symmetry.space_group_name_H-M   'P 1'
#
loop_
_entity.id
_entity.type
_entity.pdbx_description
1 polymer ?
#
loop_
_entity_poly.entity_id
_entity_poly.type
_entity_poly.pdbx_seq_one_letter_code
_entity_poly.pdbx_strand_id
1 'polypeptide(L)'
;MKEQGEMEELDSKLQKLTKKVAMLEQILDTMPQIVFVKDENGAYIYGNRSFRERFDLPDSSLENIDDAALFPKRDRSQQKEIDHRILSGKKERLSYINQEGEPYEELLTEKSAFIADGKISGVIGIVTDNTRNAFVKIENSIARDIISHSELLLLRVASDYEQPILYASPQIERYGFAPLLQKTGLLFLKDILEERSIEKLNRQIEENIDWGIESFTTELSLRTKDQQMIPLNCTIFIHRDEAMELRYYDMIGIDRSASENERKRLEEYKTRWELAITSSGNGVWDYDIRNRIIHVSPNWVKKLGYDKSLESASADKYLELIYSEDRQRVCKRFHSYLMGKTSDYNEEYRILSADGRIYWVIDRGKITQKGADGKAVRFIGMVSDITEQKNLELNLLQSNNRYAALFKDAREPIIVENDKEKILDVNDAACDFFGYNRDEFLQKKTRELQVESIQKGAEQFYRQPRADYSQLLSRTLITKSGEEKEVEISITSFQSEAGSQFISIIHDVTKRSISEAELKRVHKIYQRGIENIQGVPYILDYRSMTYSYVSDRLLELVEIHPHEFTPGMLVSLVKRTELLPGTPFISTKEMGEAFRKGLTSDFHIDMELELPSGKRRWISDNSIPIIDEESGQIIGSHGILLNIDDRKRAEEQLKKSEATFRGLVSGIPDGIALIEHQKIYFVNENMCNLTGYSADELKTMTIFDMAYPDDHQHITEMIKKAEENGKFPDRLEYRIIRKDGSLRFVQNRWGKLDESFESSAKLVITSDITDRVFQEQEIRKLQMAIEQIPLSIIITNADGIIEYVNPYFCKLTGYSTRESKGKNPRILNAGRLEAAHYKKLWETISKGDDWEGEFINKKKDGTLYWESATICPLRDSRGSITHYIGIKIDITEEKLKAEEQSAMQDRLRHQKKLESIGVLAGGVAHEINNPLMGIINYAQLIYDRIEEPKIRTFTEGIIREGNRIAKIIRNLLAFARQRKQEPFQPHSIPDLIDAVLSLISTMMRHDQITIELEMGEDLSPVYCQDQQIQQVLINLLSNARTALNQRYPEGNSNKIITIGAIPIKINKIPFVRIIVEDHGVGIPQDIIDKIFDPFFTTHERHEGTGLGLTISYNIIKEHKGKLEVESELGKYTRLFISLPVNPMELS
;
A
#
# COMPACT_ATOMS: atom_id res chain seq x y z
N MET A 1 -0.83 30.99 -54.03
CA MET A 1 -0.75 29.57 -54.44
C MET A 1 0.62 28.95 -54.23
N LYS A 2 1.72 29.47 -54.80
CA LYS A 2 3.07 28.88 -54.60
C LYS A 2 3.61 29.09 -53.17
N GLU A 3 3.45 30.28 -52.59
CA GLU A 3 3.79 30.57 -51.19
C GLU A 3 2.87 29.86 -50.19
N GLN A 4 1.59 29.68 -50.55
CA GLN A 4 0.62 28.94 -49.74
C GLN A 4 0.97 27.44 -49.68
N GLY A 5 1.45 26.87 -50.79
CA GLY A 5 1.98 25.51 -50.84
C GLY A 5 3.30 25.34 -50.08
N GLU A 6 4.21 26.33 -50.10
CA GLU A 6 5.45 26.30 -49.33
C GLU A 6 5.20 26.46 -47.81
N MET A 7 4.22 27.28 -47.42
CA MET A 7 3.83 27.47 -46.03
C MET A 7 3.06 26.25 -45.48
N GLU A 8 2.18 25.63 -46.27
CA GLU A 8 1.53 24.36 -45.93
C GLU A 8 2.53 23.19 -45.85
N GLU A 9 3.56 23.18 -46.71
CA GLU A 9 4.62 22.17 -46.66
C GLU A 9 5.54 22.37 -45.44
N LEU A 10 5.81 23.62 -45.06
CA LEU A 10 6.58 23.98 -43.88
C LEU A 10 5.81 23.65 -42.59
N ASP A 11 4.53 24.01 -42.49
CA ASP A 11 3.65 23.64 -41.37
C ASP A 11 3.48 22.12 -41.28
N SER A 12 3.36 21.42 -42.41
CA SER A 12 3.30 19.95 -42.43
C SER A 12 4.61 19.32 -41.93
N LYS A 13 5.77 19.89 -42.28
CA LYS A 13 7.07 19.43 -41.78
C LYS A 13 7.25 19.74 -40.29
N LEU A 14 6.89 20.94 -39.84
CA LEU A 14 6.96 21.35 -38.44
C LEU A 14 6.03 20.46 -37.58
N GLN A 15 4.77 20.27 -37.99
CA GLN A 15 3.84 19.36 -37.32
C GLN A 15 4.35 17.91 -37.28
N LYS A 16 5.04 17.43 -38.33
CA LYS A 16 5.67 16.11 -38.32
C LYS A 16 6.85 16.03 -37.36
N LEU A 17 7.66 17.09 -37.24
CA LEU A 17 8.78 17.18 -36.31
C LEU A 17 8.26 17.26 -34.86
N THR A 18 7.31 18.14 -34.56
CA THR A 18 6.68 18.25 -33.23
C THR A 18 6.01 16.95 -32.79
N LYS A 19 5.30 16.25 -33.69
CA LYS A 19 4.73 14.93 -33.39
C LYS A 19 5.81 13.88 -33.09
N LYS A 20 6.97 13.95 -33.75
CA LYS A 20 8.10 13.06 -33.48
C LYS A 20 8.75 13.35 -32.13
N VAL A 21 8.95 14.63 -31.77
CA VAL A 21 9.42 15.02 -30.43
C VAL A 21 8.50 14.47 -29.36
N ALA A 22 7.21 14.82 -29.44
CA ALA A 22 6.20 14.39 -28.46
C ALA A 22 6.13 12.87 -28.33
N MET A 23 6.27 12.12 -29.43
CA MET A 23 6.30 10.66 -29.39
C MET A 23 7.57 10.12 -28.69
N LEU A 24 8.74 10.70 -28.93
CA LEU A 24 9.99 10.26 -28.30
C LEU A 24 10.05 10.65 -26.81
N GLU A 25 9.52 11.81 -26.45
CA GLU A 25 9.34 12.21 -25.05
C GLU A 25 8.36 11.28 -24.35
N GLN A 26 7.21 10.98 -24.96
CA GLN A 26 6.25 10.04 -24.40
C GLN A 26 6.86 8.64 -24.21
N ILE A 27 7.74 8.18 -25.12
CA ILE A 27 8.48 6.92 -24.94
C ILE A 27 9.35 6.96 -23.68
N LEU A 28 10.14 8.01 -23.50
CA LEU A 28 11.07 8.13 -22.38
C LEU A 28 10.35 8.40 -21.04
N ASP A 29 9.23 9.11 -21.06
CA ASP A 29 8.41 9.39 -19.88
C ASP A 29 7.55 8.20 -19.45
N THR A 30 7.24 7.26 -20.35
CA THR A 30 6.61 5.98 -19.99
C THR A 30 7.58 4.99 -19.33
N MET A 31 8.89 5.31 -19.28
CA MET A 31 9.85 4.43 -18.61
C MET A 31 9.74 4.55 -17.09
N PRO A 32 9.52 3.42 -16.38
CA PRO A 32 9.48 3.43 -14.92
C PRO A 32 10.86 3.69 -14.30
N GLN A 33 11.96 3.49 -15.04
CA GLN A 33 13.31 3.84 -14.60
C GLN A 33 13.58 5.34 -14.73
N ILE A 34 14.46 5.85 -13.87
CA ILE A 34 14.97 7.23 -13.98
C ILE A 34 16.01 7.25 -15.11
N VAL A 35 15.82 8.11 -16.10
CA VAL A 35 16.72 8.29 -17.25
C VAL A 35 17.14 9.75 -17.36
N PHE A 36 18.44 10.00 -17.52
CA PHE A 36 18.98 11.35 -17.68
C PHE A 36 20.13 11.39 -18.70
N VAL A 37 20.35 12.58 -19.27
CA VAL A 37 21.51 12.88 -20.13
C VAL A 37 22.20 14.14 -19.62
N LYS A 38 23.53 14.09 -19.55
CA LYS A 38 24.41 15.22 -19.25
C LYS A 38 25.23 15.62 -20.46
N ASP A 39 25.57 16.89 -20.57
CA ASP A 39 26.58 17.37 -21.53
C ASP A 39 28.02 17.08 -21.07
N GLU A 40 29.00 17.47 -21.89
CA GLU A 40 30.43 17.32 -21.59
C GLU A 40 30.91 18.12 -20.37
N ASN A 41 30.17 19.15 -19.96
CA ASN A 41 30.47 19.99 -18.81
C ASN A 41 29.82 19.45 -17.51
N GLY A 42 28.98 18.41 -17.61
CA GLY A 42 28.30 17.77 -16.50
C GLY A 42 26.94 18.39 -16.16
N ALA A 43 26.39 19.27 -17.00
CA ALA A 43 25.06 19.84 -16.83
C ALA A 43 23.99 18.89 -17.38
N TYR A 44 22.85 18.79 -16.68
CA TYR A 44 21.73 17.96 -17.09
C TYR A 44 21.00 18.60 -18.28
N ILE A 45 21.05 17.95 -19.44
CA ILE A 45 20.39 18.42 -20.67
C ILE A 45 19.07 17.70 -20.95
N TYR A 46 18.82 16.57 -20.28
CA TYR A 46 17.56 15.84 -20.37
C TYR A 46 17.33 14.99 -19.12
N GLY A 47 16.07 14.87 -18.72
CA GLY A 47 15.60 13.99 -17.66
C GLY A 47 14.14 13.62 -17.92
N ASN A 48 13.84 12.32 -17.89
CA ASN A 48 12.46 11.83 -18.06
C ASN A 48 11.59 12.17 -16.85
N ARG A 49 10.28 11.96 -16.96
CA ARG A 49 9.31 12.22 -15.88
C ARG A 49 9.74 11.67 -14.53
N SER A 50 10.19 10.41 -14.48
CA SER A 50 10.68 9.75 -13.26
C SER A 50 11.89 10.46 -12.63
N PHE A 51 12.79 11.03 -13.45
CA PHE A 51 13.90 11.86 -12.97
C PHE A 51 13.40 13.16 -12.32
N ARG A 52 12.45 13.85 -12.97
CA ARG A 52 11.92 15.13 -12.48
C ARG A 52 11.14 14.96 -11.18
N GLU A 53 10.27 13.96 -11.12
CA GLU A 53 9.49 13.61 -9.91
C GLU A 53 10.39 13.27 -8.73
N ARG A 54 11.51 12.57 -8.97
CA ARG A 54 12.45 12.20 -7.90
C ARG A 54 13.17 13.40 -7.28
N PHE A 55 13.51 14.41 -8.08
CA PHE A 55 14.26 15.59 -7.64
C PHE A 55 13.40 16.83 -7.42
N ASP A 56 12.07 16.68 -7.46
CA ASP A 56 11.07 17.76 -7.32
C ASP A 56 11.36 18.95 -8.26
N LEU A 57 11.71 18.64 -9.51
CA LEU A 57 12.07 19.63 -10.52
C LEU A 57 10.84 20.08 -11.31
N PRO A 58 10.65 21.40 -11.54
CA PRO A 58 9.55 21.90 -12.36
C PRO A 58 9.69 21.48 -13.83
N ASP A 59 8.57 21.39 -14.56
CA ASP A 59 8.54 21.03 -15.99
C ASP A 59 9.29 22.02 -16.91
N SER A 60 9.65 23.20 -16.41
CA SER A 60 10.43 24.21 -17.14
C SER A 60 11.93 23.90 -17.07
N SER A 61 12.53 23.62 -18.24
CA SER A 61 13.96 23.60 -18.60
C SER A 61 14.97 23.28 -17.49
N LEU A 62 15.68 22.15 -17.62
CA LEU A 62 16.83 21.73 -16.80
C LEU A 62 18.09 22.61 -16.97
N GLU A 63 17.95 23.80 -17.55
CA GLU A 63 19.04 24.72 -17.85
C GLU A 63 19.79 25.13 -16.57
N ASN A 64 21.11 24.89 -16.55
CA ASN A 64 22.04 25.16 -15.45
C ASN A 64 21.93 24.28 -14.19
N ILE A 65 21.21 23.15 -14.25
CA ILE A 65 21.24 22.16 -13.17
C ILE A 65 22.42 21.21 -13.40
N ASP A 66 23.32 21.08 -12.43
CA ASP A 66 24.45 20.15 -12.42
C ASP A 66 24.42 19.23 -11.19
N ASP A 67 25.40 18.34 -11.06
CA ASP A 67 25.53 17.48 -9.87
C ASP A 67 25.59 18.25 -8.55
N ALA A 68 26.00 19.54 -8.58
CA ALA A 68 26.11 20.35 -7.38
C ALA A 68 24.79 20.91 -6.87
N ALA A 69 23.80 21.04 -7.74
CA ALA A 69 22.44 21.37 -7.36
C ALA A 69 21.69 20.17 -6.76
N LEU A 70 21.98 18.95 -7.23
CA LEU A 70 21.19 17.75 -6.90
C LEU A 70 21.78 16.85 -5.81
N PHE A 71 23.11 16.86 -5.59
CA PHE A 71 23.77 15.92 -4.69
C PHE A 71 24.67 16.57 -3.61
N PRO A 72 24.81 15.93 -2.42
CA PRO A 72 25.74 16.34 -1.36
C PRO A 72 27.21 16.38 -1.80
N LYS A 73 28.07 17.08 -1.03
CA LYS A 73 29.48 17.36 -1.40
C LYS A 73 30.34 16.13 -1.66
N ARG A 74 30.08 15.02 -0.95
CA ARG A 74 30.82 13.75 -1.10
C ARG A 74 30.47 13.06 -2.43
N ASP A 75 29.20 13.07 -2.80
CA ASP A 75 28.65 12.35 -3.94
C ASP A 75 28.97 13.05 -5.26
N ARG A 76 29.01 14.40 -5.25
CA ARG A 76 29.46 15.22 -6.40
C ARG A 76 30.81 14.76 -6.98
N SER A 77 31.79 14.50 -6.11
CA SER A 77 33.14 14.15 -6.53
C SER A 77 33.19 12.80 -7.23
N GLN A 78 32.42 11.83 -6.73
CA GLN A 78 32.33 10.49 -7.29
C GLN A 78 31.57 10.49 -8.63
N GLN A 79 30.48 11.27 -8.73
CA GLN A 79 29.74 11.45 -9.98
C GLN A 79 30.62 12.06 -11.08
N LYS A 80 31.37 13.13 -10.77
CA LYS A 80 32.30 13.78 -11.72
C LYS A 80 33.43 12.87 -12.19
N GLU A 81 34.01 12.06 -11.29
CA GLU A 81 35.10 11.14 -11.65
C GLU A 81 34.61 10.04 -12.61
N ILE A 82 33.39 9.55 -12.41
CA ILE A 82 32.77 8.54 -13.26
C ILE A 82 32.38 9.13 -14.61
N ASP A 83 31.79 10.33 -14.62
CA ASP A 83 31.45 11.03 -15.86
C ASP A 83 32.71 11.29 -16.70
N HIS A 84 33.82 11.70 -16.07
CA HIS A 84 35.11 11.85 -16.77
C HIS A 84 35.66 10.52 -17.32
N ARG A 85 35.47 9.40 -16.62
CA ARG A 85 35.84 8.06 -17.11
C ARG A 85 34.96 7.62 -18.28
N ILE A 86 33.68 7.94 -18.26
CA ILE A 86 32.75 7.60 -19.34
C ILE A 86 33.03 8.43 -20.59
N LEU A 87 33.39 9.70 -20.42
CA LEU A 87 33.84 10.56 -21.53
C LEU A 87 35.11 10.04 -22.21
N SER A 88 35.84 9.10 -21.59
CA SER A 88 36.95 8.35 -22.21
C SER A 88 36.54 7.09 -23.00
N GLY A 89 35.23 6.83 -23.14
CA GLY A 89 34.66 5.74 -23.94
C GLY A 89 34.38 4.44 -23.17
N LYS A 90 34.40 4.45 -21.83
CA LYS A 90 34.12 3.26 -21.00
C LYS A 90 32.69 3.28 -20.46
N LYS A 91 32.03 2.11 -20.43
CA LYS A 91 30.76 1.92 -19.70
C LYS A 91 31.10 1.70 -18.23
N GLU A 92 30.42 2.42 -17.34
CA GLU A 92 30.64 2.32 -15.90
C GLU A 92 29.32 2.05 -15.19
N ARG A 93 29.35 1.20 -14.17
CA ARG A 93 28.20 0.87 -13.33
C ARG A 93 28.49 1.38 -11.93
N LEU A 94 27.66 2.30 -11.45
CA LEU A 94 27.77 2.87 -10.12
C LEU A 94 26.64 2.32 -9.25
N SER A 95 26.97 1.76 -8.10
CA SER A 95 25.98 1.55 -7.04
C SER A 95 26.02 2.75 -6.11
N TYR A 96 24.91 3.47 -6.02
CA TYR A 96 24.72 4.59 -5.10
C TYR A 96 23.91 4.12 -3.89
N ILE A 97 24.33 4.49 -2.68
CA ILE A 97 23.63 4.17 -1.44
C ILE A 97 23.33 5.49 -0.75
N ASN A 98 22.06 5.83 -0.60
CA ASN A 98 21.67 7.02 0.15
C ASN A 98 21.87 6.73 1.66
N GLN A 99 22.82 7.40 2.31
CA GLN A 99 23.14 7.19 3.74
C GLN A 99 22.56 8.27 4.67
N GLU A 100 21.91 9.32 4.16
CA GLU A 100 21.43 10.44 4.98
C GLU A 100 19.90 10.61 4.90
N GLY A 101 19.21 10.24 5.98
CA GLY A 101 17.89 10.79 6.36
C GLY A 101 16.61 10.09 5.87
N GLU A 102 16.67 9.22 4.87
CA GLU A 102 15.53 8.48 4.27
C GLU A 102 15.78 6.96 4.31
N PRO A 103 14.77 6.07 4.10
CA PRO A 103 14.97 4.63 4.19
C PRO A 103 16.09 4.17 3.24
N TYR A 104 16.84 3.16 3.70
CA TYR A 104 17.99 2.62 3.00
C TYR A 104 17.62 2.27 1.55
N GLU A 105 18.16 3.03 0.58
CA GLU A 105 17.93 2.81 -0.85
C GLU A 105 19.28 2.61 -1.57
N GLU A 106 19.43 1.52 -2.32
CA GLU A 106 20.56 1.32 -3.25
C GLU A 106 20.07 1.53 -4.67
N LEU A 107 20.53 2.61 -5.28
CA LEU A 107 20.21 2.97 -6.64
C LEU A 107 21.37 2.56 -7.54
N LEU A 108 21.12 1.60 -8.41
CA LEU A 108 22.08 1.14 -9.40
C LEU A 108 22.02 2.03 -10.62
N THR A 109 23.04 2.85 -10.83
CA THR A 109 23.14 3.74 -11.98
C THR A 109 24.07 3.13 -13.03
N GLU A 110 23.53 2.72 -14.17
CA GLU A 110 24.33 2.38 -15.35
C GLU A 110 24.52 3.62 -16.21
N LYS A 111 25.78 3.96 -16.48
CA LYS A 111 26.11 5.11 -17.32
C LYS A 111 26.97 4.72 -18.52
N SER A 112 26.73 5.38 -19.64
CA SER A 112 27.48 5.20 -20.88
C SER A 112 27.72 6.53 -21.60
N ALA A 113 28.71 6.54 -22.49
CA ALA A 113 29.04 7.73 -23.27
C ALA A 113 27.85 8.07 -24.19
N PHE A 114 27.35 9.29 -24.09
CA PHE A 114 26.38 9.83 -25.02
C PHE A 114 27.14 10.32 -26.26
N ILE A 115 26.93 9.64 -27.39
CA ILE A 115 27.61 9.97 -28.64
C ILE A 115 26.65 10.77 -29.53
N ALA A 116 27.02 11.99 -29.91
CA ALA A 116 26.32 12.80 -30.93
C ALA A 116 27.24 13.10 -32.13
N ASP A 117 26.73 12.95 -33.36
CA ASP A 117 27.46 13.19 -34.61
C ASP A 117 28.87 12.53 -34.70
N GLY A 118 28.99 11.32 -34.14
CA GLY A 118 30.25 10.54 -34.15
C GLY A 118 31.30 11.00 -33.14
N LYS A 119 30.97 11.96 -32.26
CA LYS A 119 31.81 12.38 -31.14
C LYS A 119 31.09 12.13 -29.81
N ILE A 120 31.86 11.93 -28.75
CA ILE A 120 31.30 11.87 -27.40
C ILE A 120 30.84 13.29 -27.06
N SER A 121 29.55 13.44 -26.75
CA SER A 121 28.90 14.73 -26.48
C SER A 121 28.32 14.81 -25.07
N GLY A 122 28.49 13.77 -24.27
CA GLY A 122 27.97 13.75 -22.90
C GLY A 122 27.94 12.36 -22.25
N VAL A 123 27.10 12.22 -21.22
CA VAL A 123 26.88 10.97 -20.48
C VAL A 123 25.38 10.68 -20.39
N ILE A 124 24.96 9.47 -20.72
CA ILE A 124 23.59 8.99 -20.48
C ILE A 124 23.58 8.01 -19.30
N GLY A 125 22.61 8.17 -18.39
CA GLY A 125 22.46 7.35 -17.20
C GLY A 125 21.05 6.77 -17.04
N ILE A 126 20.96 5.51 -16.64
CA ILE A 126 19.73 4.86 -16.17
C ILE A 126 19.92 4.48 -14.71
N VAL A 127 18.97 4.84 -13.86
CA VAL A 127 18.93 4.45 -12.45
C VAL A 127 17.84 3.41 -12.24
N THR A 128 18.24 2.28 -11.66
CA THR A 128 17.35 1.19 -11.27
C THR A 128 17.37 1.04 -9.75
N ASP A 129 16.21 0.88 -9.13
CA ASP A 129 16.12 0.60 -7.70
C ASP A 129 16.59 -0.84 -7.40
N ASN A 130 17.72 -0.97 -6.71
CA ASN A 130 18.35 -2.22 -6.31
C ASN A 130 18.32 -2.43 -4.78
N THR A 131 17.52 -1.65 -4.06
CA THR A 131 17.44 -1.60 -2.59
C THR A 131 17.29 -2.99 -1.96
N ARG A 132 16.48 -3.86 -2.57
CA ARG A 132 16.22 -5.22 -2.07
C ARG A 132 17.46 -6.13 -2.09
N ASN A 133 18.34 -5.98 -3.09
CA ASN A 133 19.60 -6.72 -3.20
C ASN A 133 20.71 -6.08 -2.37
N ALA A 134 20.65 -4.77 -2.15
CA ALA A 134 21.54 -4.05 -1.25
C ALA A 134 21.43 -4.58 0.16
N PHE A 135 20.20 -4.71 0.68
CA PHE A 135 19.93 -5.25 2.02
C PHE A 135 20.64 -6.60 2.23
N VAL A 136 20.66 -7.46 1.21
CA VAL A 136 21.38 -8.74 1.23
C VAL A 136 22.91 -8.55 1.20
N LYS A 137 23.44 -7.59 0.43
CA LYS A 137 24.88 -7.27 0.40
C LYS A 137 25.37 -6.58 1.68
N ILE A 138 24.54 -5.78 2.33
CA ILE A 138 24.85 -5.11 3.60
C ILE A 138 24.74 -6.10 4.73
N GLU A 139 23.77 -7.02 4.73
CA GLU A 139 23.82 -8.18 5.63
C GLU A 139 25.15 -8.93 5.48
N ASN A 140 25.67 -9.08 4.25
CA ASN A 140 26.96 -9.74 3.99
C ASN A 140 28.22 -8.87 4.28
N SER A 141 28.12 -7.54 4.20
CA SER A 141 29.22 -6.60 4.51
C SER A 141 29.29 -6.26 5.99
N ILE A 142 28.13 -6.07 6.63
CA ILE A 142 27.99 -6.04 8.08
C ILE A 142 28.43 -7.39 8.64
N ALA A 143 28.15 -8.51 7.97
CA ALA A 143 28.75 -9.79 8.35
C ALA A 143 30.29 -9.74 8.32
N ARG A 144 30.97 -9.05 7.39
CA ARG A 144 32.46 -8.92 7.37
C ARG A 144 33.03 -8.08 8.51
N ASP A 145 32.38 -6.98 8.90
CA ASP A 145 32.84 -6.18 10.06
C ASP A 145 32.45 -6.85 11.38
N ILE A 146 31.27 -7.51 11.44
CA ILE A 146 30.88 -8.40 12.53
C ILE A 146 31.81 -9.63 12.60
N ILE A 147 32.38 -10.12 11.49
CA ILE A 147 33.35 -11.26 11.45
C ILE A 147 34.60 -10.97 12.29
N SER A 148 35.00 -9.71 12.45
CA SER A 148 36.09 -9.34 13.37
C SER A 148 35.70 -9.35 14.86
N HIS A 149 34.40 -9.37 15.16
CA HIS A 149 33.81 -9.29 16.51
C HIS A 149 32.84 -10.45 16.83
N SER A 150 32.74 -11.49 16.00
CA SER A 150 31.77 -12.60 16.13
C SER A 150 32.43 -13.93 16.43
N GLU A 151 31.65 -14.86 16.99
CA GLU A 151 32.04 -16.20 17.44
C GLU A 151 32.50 -17.17 16.32
N LEU A 152 33.03 -16.66 15.21
CA LEU A 152 33.36 -17.43 14.01
C LEU A 152 34.79 -18.01 14.05
N LEU A 153 34.95 -19.24 13.57
CA LEU A 153 36.25 -19.91 13.44
C LEU A 153 36.80 -19.63 12.04
N LEU A 154 37.90 -18.87 11.93
CA LEU A 154 38.51 -18.53 10.64
C LEU A 154 39.88 -19.21 10.49
N LEU A 155 40.07 -19.96 9.41
CA LEU A 155 41.29 -20.74 9.12
C LEU A 155 41.72 -20.55 7.66
N ARG A 156 42.96 -20.11 7.43
CA ARG A 156 43.59 -20.07 6.09
C ARG A 156 44.52 -21.26 5.93
N VAL A 157 44.36 -22.03 4.87
CA VAL A 157 45.08 -23.28 4.65
C VAL A 157 45.80 -23.22 3.31
N ALA A 158 47.07 -23.61 3.27
CA ALA A 158 47.81 -23.75 2.02
C ALA A 158 47.16 -24.82 1.12
N SER A 159 47.48 -24.81 -0.18
CA SER A 159 46.92 -25.75 -1.16
C SER A 159 47.09 -27.23 -0.80
N ASP A 160 48.11 -27.54 0.00
CA ASP A 160 48.34 -28.86 0.58
C ASP A 160 47.87 -28.89 2.04
N TYR A 161 46.88 -29.74 2.34
CA TYR A 161 46.28 -29.88 3.67
C TYR A 161 47.22 -30.54 4.70
N GLU A 162 48.35 -31.11 4.25
CA GLU A 162 49.44 -31.55 5.13
C GLU A 162 50.35 -30.40 5.58
N GLN A 163 50.21 -29.21 4.98
CA GLN A 163 50.90 -28.01 5.43
C GLN A 163 50.21 -27.42 6.68
N PRO A 164 50.96 -26.69 7.52
CA PRO A 164 50.39 -25.99 8.64
C PRO A 164 49.43 -24.88 8.17
N ILE A 165 48.39 -24.64 8.95
CA ILE A 165 47.43 -23.55 8.78
C ILE A 165 48.20 -22.23 8.75
N LEU A 166 48.03 -21.48 7.66
CA LEU A 166 48.69 -20.19 7.40
C LEU A 166 48.21 -19.11 8.38
N TYR A 167 46.95 -19.18 8.81
CA TYR A 167 46.36 -18.27 9.78
C TYR A 167 45.16 -18.91 10.49
N ALA A 168 45.04 -18.75 11.80
CA ALA A 168 43.91 -19.20 12.61
C ALA A 168 43.42 -18.08 13.53
N SER A 169 42.10 -17.89 13.62
CA SER A 169 41.49 -16.90 14.53
C SER A 169 41.73 -17.28 16.01
N PRO A 170 41.82 -16.30 16.95
CA PRO A 170 41.98 -16.56 18.39
C PRO A 170 40.90 -17.46 19.01
N GLN A 171 39.71 -17.51 18.40
CA GLN A 171 38.59 -18.34 18.87
C GLN A 171 38.88 -19.85 18.81
N ILE A 172 39.93 -20.28 18.11
CA ILE A 172 40.37 -21.68 18.11
C ILE A 172 40.76 -22.19 19.51
N GLU A 173 41.11 -21.28 20.43
CA GLU A 173 41.40 -21.60 21.82
C GLU A 173 40.16 -22.13 22.58
N ARG A 174 38.95 -21.64 22.28
CA ARG A 174 37.68 -22.05 22.91
C ARG A 174 37.39 -23.54 22.69
N TYR A 175 37.86 -24.11 21.58
CA TYR A 175 37.70 -25.52 21.23
C TYR A 175 38.84 -26.42 21.76
N GLY A 176 39.73 -25.87 22.61
CA GLY A 176 40.73 -26.61 23.37
C GLY A 176 42.08 -26.80 22.67
N PHE A 177 42.35 -26.06 21.59
CA PHE A 177 43.58 -26.21 20.78
C PHE A 177 44.75 -25.31 21.20
N ALA A 178 44.57 -24.41 22.18
CA ALA A 178 45.65 -23.56 22.72
C ALA A 178 46.91 -24.33 23.17
N PRO A 179 46.81 -25.51 23.84
CA PRO A 179 47.98 -26.29 24.24
C PRO A 179 48.70 -26.97 23.06
N LEU A 180 47.99 -27.24 21.96
CA LEU A 180 48.58 -27.85 20.76
C LEU A 180 49.49 -26.82 20.05
N LEU A 181 48.97 -25.60 19.86
CA LEU A 181 49.73 -24.44 19.37
C LEU A 181 50.98 -24.14 20.22
N GLN A 182 50.88 -24.23 21.55
CA GLN A 182 52.02 -24.03 22.45
C GLN A 182 53.08 -25.16 22.39
N LYS A 183 52.71 -26.37 21.95
CA LYS A 183 53.57 -27.56 22.01
C LYS A 183 54.31 -27.84 20.69
N THR A 184 53.67 -27.57 19.55
CA THR A 184 54.23 -27.83 18.21
C THR A 184 54.56 -26.56 17.43
N GLY A 185 54.01 -25.40 17.81
CA GLY A 185 54.12 -24.14 17.06
C GLY A 185 53.40 -24.15 15.70
N LEU A 186 52.75 -25.26 15.34
CA LEU A 186 52.14 -25.52 14.05
C LEU A 186 50.80 -26.24 14.27
N LEU A 187 49.78 -25.84 13.53
CA LEU A 187 48.42 -26.39 13.61
C LEU A 187 48.04 -26.94 12.24
N PHE A 188 47.66 -28.21 12.14
CA PHE A 188 47.32 -28.85 10.86
C PHE A 188 45.83 -29.15 10.77
N LEU A 189 45.30 -29.19 9.53
CA LEU A 189 43.89 -29.46 9.30
C LEU A 189 43.45 -30.84 9.83
N LYS A 190 44.33 -31.85 9.68
CA LYS A 190 44.15 -33.23 10.18
C LYS A 190 44.01 -33.34 11.69
N ASP A 191 44.51 -32.36 12.43
CA ASP A 191 44.43 -32.35 13.89
C ASP A 191 43.11 -31.75 14.40
N ILE A 192 42.42 -30.96 13.55
CA ILE A 192 41.20 -30.20 13.91
C ILE A 192 39.94 -30.83 13.30
N LEU A 193 40.00 -31.29 12.06
CA LEU A 193 38.85 -31.83 11.34
C LEU A 193 38.82 -33.36 11.37
N GLU A 194 37.62 -33.92 11.27
CA GLU A 194 37.42 -35.35 11.05
C GLU A 194 37.98 -35.79 9.70
N GLU A 195 38.56 -36.99 9.63
CA GLU A 195 39.14 -37.56 8.42
C GLU A 195 38.16 -37.55 7.23
N ARG A 196 36.91 -37.97 7.46
CA ARG A 196 35.83 -37.89 6.46
C ARG A 196 35.50 -36.48 6.00
N SER A 197 35.65 -35.50 6.89
CA SER A 197 35.41 -34.09 6.55
C SER A 197 36.54 -33.53 5.69
N ILE A 198 37.78 -33.98 5.90
CA ILE A 198 38.93 -33.61 5.07
C ILE A 198 38.80 -34.21 3.67
N GLU A 199 38.46 -35.49 3.55
CA GLU A 199 38.21 -36.14 2.27
C GLU A 199 37.10 -35.44 1.49
N LYS A 200 36.00 -35.10 2.18
CA LYS A 200 34.88 -34.35 1.61
C LYS A 200 35.31 -32.96 1.14
N LEU A 201 36.08 -32.24 1.95
CA LEU A 201 36.59 -30.91 1.62
C LEU A 201 37.49 -30.96 0.38
N ASN A 202 38.43 -31.90 0.33
CA ASN A 202 39.37 -32.03 -0.80
C ASN A 202 38.64 -32.34 -2.10
N ARG A 203 37.73 -33.32 -2.10
CA ARG A 203 36.93 -33.66 -3.28
C ARG A 203 36.15 -32.46 -3.78
N GLN A 204 35.55 -31.69 -2.88
CA GLN A 204 34.79 -30.50 -3.26
C GLN A 204 35.69 -29.37 -3.75
N ILE A 205 36.91 -29.18 -3.20
CA ILE A 205 37.85 -28.19 -3.73
C ILE A 205 38.24 -28.55 -5.16
N GLU A 206 38.59 -29.81 -5.43
CA GLU A 206 38.93 -30.29 -6.77
C GLU A 206 37.76 -30.11 -7.76
N GLU A 207 36.56 -30.59 -7.38
CA GLU A 207 35.36 -30.40 -8.18
C GLU A 207 35.07 -28.91 -8.44
N ASN A 208 35.28 -28.01 -7.48
CA ASN A 208 34.98 -26.59 -7.69
C ASN A 208 36.10 -25.83 -8.45
N ILE A 209 37.33 -26.33 -8.44
CA ILE A 209 38.43 -25.78 -9.25
C ILE A 209 38.11 -25.90 -10.73
N ASP A 210 37.68 -27.10 -11.17
CA ASP A 210 37.36 -27.40 -12.58
C ASP A 210 36.23 -26.53 -13.15
N TRP A 211 35.32 -26.08 -12.29
CA TRP A 211 34.14 -25.28 -12.69
C TRP A 211 34.35 -23.77 -12.51
N GLY A 212 35.55 -23.33 -12.11
CA GLY A 212 35.85 -21.90 -11.92
C GLY A 212 35.15 -21.26 -10.73
N ILE A 213 34.70 -22.06 -9.75
CA ILE A 213 33.97 -21.57 -8.58
C ILE A 213 34.96 -20.96 -7.57
N GLU A 214 34.69 -19.73 -7.14
CA GLU A 214 35.56 -18.97 -6.22
C GLU A 214 35.26 -19.20 -4.74
N SER A 215 34.05 -19.68 -4.40
CA SER A 215 33.69 -20.06 -3.04
C SER A 215 32.54 -21.06 -2.98
N PHE A 216 32.50 -21.89 -1.94
CA PHE A 216 31.42 -22.85 -1.71
C PHE A 216 31.22 -23.12 -0.20
N THR A 217 30.04 -23.57 0.18
CA THR A 217 29.74 -23.94 1.57
C THR A 217 29.71 -25.46 1.74
N THR A 218 30.28 -25.96 2.83
CA THR A 218 30.27 -27.38 3.17
C THR A 218 30.21 -27.60 4.67
N GLU A 219 29.46 -28.60 5.09
CA GLU A 219 29.43 -29.03 6.49
C GLU A 219 30.63 -29.92 6.79
N LEU A 220 31.41 -29.52 7.80
CA LEU A 220 32.60 -30.23 8.29
C LEU A 220 32.45 -30.49 9.79
N SER A 221 32.99 -31.60 10.27
CA SER A 221 33.01 -31.91 11.70
C SER A 221 34.35 -31.52 12.30
N LEU A 222 34.33 -30.60 13.27
CA LEU A 222 35.49 -30.29 14.11
C LEU A 222 35.54 -31.26 15.29
N ARG A 223 36.72 -31.82 15.54
CA ARG A 223 36.98 -32.73 16.66
C ARG A 223 37.67 -31.96 17.77
N THR A 224 36.96 -31.68 18.87
CA THR A 224 37.59 -31.04 20.05
C THR A 224 38.59 -31.99 20.72
N LYS A 225 39.41 -31.43 21.63
CA LYS A 225 40.37 -32.22 22.43
C LYS A 225 39.70 -33.34 23.25
N ASP A 226 38.45 -33.16 23.66
CA ASP A 226 37.68 -34.14 24.43
C ASP A 226 36.99 -35.20 23.55
N GLN A 227 37.38 -35.29 22.27
CA GLN A 227 36.77 -36.13 21.23
C GLN A 227 35.29 -35.81 20.95
N GLN A 228 34.82 -34.64 21.34
CA GLN A 228 33.48 -34.21 20.98
C GLN A 228 33.47 -33.68 19.54
N MET A 229 32.53 -34.16 18.75
CA MET A 229 32.35 -33.73 17.37
C MET A 229 31.40 -32.54 17.34
N ILE A 230 31.90 -31.41 16.85
CA ILE A 230 31.12 -30.17 16.66
C ILE A 230 30.88 -30.00 15.17
N PRO A 231 29.62 -29.99 14.71
CA PRO A 231 29.31 -29.71 13.32
C PRO A 231 29.53 -28.22 13.03
N LEU A 232 30.44 -27.95 12.11
CA LEU A 232 30.70 -26.63 11.56
C LEU A 232 30.06 -26.51 10.18
N ASN A 233 29.33 -25.43 9.95
CA ASN A 233 29.01 -25.03 8.59
C ASN A 233 30.13 -24.11 8.09
N CYS A 234 30.93 -24.60 7.14
CA CYS A 234 32.13 -23.93 6.66
C CYS A 234 31.90 -23.30 5.29
N THR A 235 32.21 -22.01 5.15
CA THR A 235 32.33 -21.34 3.85
C THR A 235 33.81 -21.34 3.44
N ILE A 236 34.10 -21.90 2.27
CA ILE A 236 35.44 -22.04 1.71
C ILE A 236 35.59 -21.04 0.56
N PHE A 237 36.63 -20.21 0.59
CA PHE A 237 37.02 -19.30 -0.49
C PHE A 237 38.34 -19.77 -1.10
N ILE A 238 38.33 -19.99 -2.41
CA ILE A 238 39.45 -20.56 -3.16
C ILE A 238 40.29 -19.44 -3.76
N HIS A 239 41.58 -19.38 -3.43
CA HIS A 239 42.50 -18.38 -3.99
C HIS A 239 43.49 -19.04 -4.95
N ARG A 240 43.50 -18.56 -6.19
CA ARG A 240 44.33 -19.05 -7.29
C ARG A 240 45.46 -18.08 -7.62
N ASP A 241 46.52 -18.56 -8.25
CA ASP A 241 47.58 -17.71 -8.80
C ASP A 241 47.31 -17.27 -10.25
N GLU A 242 48.24 -16.52 -10.85
CA GLU A 242 48.12 -16.03 -12.24
C GLU A 242 48.11 -17.17 -13.29
N ALA A 243 48.55 -18.37 -12.93
CA ALA A 243 48.51 -19.58 -13.76
C ALA A 243 47.22 -20.41 -13.53
N MET A 244 46.28 -19.91 -12.71
CA MET A 244 45.05 -20.56 -12.29
C MET A 244 45.23 -21.81 -11.41
N GLU A 245 46.40 -22.02 -10.81
CA GLU A 245 46.61 -23.10 -9.84
C GLU A 245 46.18 -22.67 -8.42
N LEU A 246 45.69 -23.64 -7.62
CA LEU A 246 45.29 -23.41 -6.23
C LEU A 246 46.51 -23.01 -5.39
N ARG A 247 46.46 -21.82 -4.76
CA ARG A 247 47.53 -21.35 -3.87
C ARG A 247 47.20 -21.57 -2.40
N TYR A 248 45.98 -21.23 -1.99
CA TYR A 248 45.45 -21.42 -0.63
C TYR A 248 43.93 -21.29 -0.64
N TYR A 249 43.27 -21.68 0.44
CA TYR A 249 41.85 -21.41 0.65
C TYR A 249 41.58 -20.87 2.06
N ASP A 250 40.59 -19.98 2.17
CA ASP A 250 40.08 -19.46 3.43
C ASP A 250 38.83 -20.24 3.83
N MET A 251 38.81 -20.75 5.06
CA MET A 251 37.69 -21.47 5.66
C MET A 251 37.10 -20.64 6.81
N ILE A 252 35.81 -20.35 6.73
CA ILE A 252 35.04 -19.69 7.79
C ILE A 252 34.01 -20.69 8.32
N GLY A 253 34.24 -21.24 9.51
CA GLY A 253 33.36 -22.20 10.18
C GLY A 253 32.45 -21.54 11.21
N ILE A 254 31.14 -21.82 11.12
CA ILE A 254 30.14 -21.43 12.10
C ILE A 254 29.73 -22.64 12.94
N ASP A 255 29.87 -22.57 14.26
CA ASP A 255 29.36 -23.58 15.19
C ASP A 255 27.83 -23.53 15.24
N ARG A 256 27.19 -24.62 14.79
CA ARG A 256 25.74 -24.72 14.72
C ARG A 256 25.09 -25.00 16.08
N SER A 257 25.85 -25.52 17.04
CA SER A 257 25.33 -26.01 18.32
C SER A 257 24.99 -24.91 19.33
N ALA A 258 25.68 -23.77 19.29
CA ALA A 258 25.39 -22.61 20.13
C ALA A 258 24.15 -21.83 19.62
N SER A 259 24.05 -21.64 18.30
CA SER A 259 22.98 -20.85 17.66
C SER A 259 21.60 -21.51 17.76
N GLU A 260 21.50 -22.83 17.58
CA GLU A 260 20.22 -23.54 17.64
C GLU A 260 19.63 -23.62 19.07
N ASN A 261 20.47 -23.71 20.11
CA ASN A 261 20.03 -23.72 21.51
C ASN A 261 19.59 -22.34 22.00
N GLU A 262 20.32 -21.28 21.65
CA GLU A 262 19.96 -19.90 21.95
C GLU A 262 18.64 -19.54 21.26
N ARG A 263 18.50 -19.92 19.98
CA ARG A 263 17.30 -19.67 19.18
C ARG A 263 16.08 -20.44 19.68
N LYS A 264 16.22 -21.71 20.06
CA LYS A 264 15.13 -22.48 20.69
C LYS A 264 14.66 -21.84 22.00
N ARG A 265 15.59 -21.43 22.87
CA ARG A 265 15.24 -20.70 24.10
C ARG A 265 14.54 -19.38 23.80
N LEU A 266 15.03 -18.62 22.83
CA LEU A 266 14.44 -17.32 22.46
C LEU A 266 13.04 -17.47 21.85
N GLU A 267 12.81 -18.48 21.00
CA GLU A 267 11.48 -18.80 20.45
C GLU A 267 10.51 -19.27 21.54
N GLU A 268 10.96 -20.08 22.51
CA GLU A 268 10.14 -20.49 23.66
C GLU A 268 9.77 -19.30 24.56
N TYR A 269 10.73 -18.43 24.87
CA TYR A 269 10.47 -17.22 25.66
C TYR A 269 9.56 -16.24 24.92
N LYS A 270 9.78 -16.02 23.62
CA LYS A 270 8.95 -15.14 22.79
C LYS A 270 7.50 -15.65 22.70
N THR A 271 7.33 -16.94 22.44
CA THR A 271 5.99 -17.56 22.34
C THR A 271 5.23 -17.46 23.66
N ARG A 272 5.89 -17.75 24.80
CA ARG A 272 5.27 -17.61 26.13
C ARG A 272 4.91 -16.15 26.44
N TRP A 273 5.76 -15.20 26.04
CA TRP A 273 5.53 -13.78 26.26
C TRP A 273 4.37 -13.24 25.42
N GLU A 274 4.28 -13.62 24.15
CA GLU A 274 3.17 -13.27 23.25
C GLU A 274 1.83 -13.85 23.76
N LEU A 275 1.81 -15.08 24.27
CA LEU A 275 0.61 -15.71 24.84
C LEU A 275 0.13 -15.01 26.12
N ALA A 276 1.07 -14.59 26.98
CA ALA A 276 0.75 -13.88 28.22
C ALA A 276 0.15 -12.49 27.96
N ILE A 277 0.62 -11.77 26.94
CA ILE A 277 0.10 -10.45 26.57
C ILE A 277 -1.28 -10.57 25.92
N THR A 278 -1.42 -11.47 24.95
CA THR A 278 -2.67 -11.67 24.19
C THR A 278 -3.83 -12.13 25.07
N SER A 279 -3.58 -12.97 26.08
CA SER A 279 -4.61 -13.47 27.01
C SER A 279 -5.09 -12.46 28.05
N SER A 280 -4.27 -11.47 28.42
CA SER A 280 -4.62 -10.48 29.45
C SER A 280 -5.56 -9.35 28.98
N GLY A 281 -5.75 -9.19 27.66
CA GLY A 281 -6.53 -8.09 27.08
C GLY A 281 -5.90 -6.69 27.24
N ASN A 282 -4.68 -6.61 27.79
CA ASN A 282 -3.94 -5.37 28.01
C ASN A 282 -3.09 -4.98 26.80
N GLY A 283 -2.88 -3.68 26.62
CA GLY A 283 -1.85 -3.15 25.75
C GLY A 283 -0.50 -3.14 26.44
N VAL A 284 0.58 -3.36 25.69
CA VAL A 284 1.96 -3.17 26.16
C VAL A 284 2.59 -2.11 25.29
N TRP A 285 3.33 -1.19 25.90
CA TRP A 285 4.03 -0.15 25.18
C TRP A 285 5.49 -0.04 25.64
N ASP A 286 6.37 0.34 24.72
CA ASP A 286 7.80 0.54 24.91
C ASP A 286 8.18 1.91 24.33
N TYR A 287 8.55 2.81 25.23
CA TYR A 287 8.90 4.18 24.90
C TYR A 287 10.42 4.37 24.87
N ASP A 288 10.93 4.63 23.66
CA ASP A 288 12.27 5.15 23.43
C ASP A 288 12.28 6.66 23.65
N ILE A 289 12.84 7.07 24.79
CA ILE A 289 12.88 8.47 25.22
C ILE A 289 13.84 9.27 24.33
N ARG A 290 14.89 8.66 23.77
CA ARG A 290 15.90 9.36 22.94
C ARG A 290 15.33 9.73 21.59
N ASN A 291 14.70 8.75 20.93
CA ASN A 291 14.14 8.93 19.59
C ASN A 291 12.72 9.50 19.63
N ARG A 292 12.12 9.62 20.82
CA ARG A 292 10.73 10.03 21.04
C ARG A 292 9.74 9.12 20.29
N ILE A 293 9.98 7.82 20.28
CA ILE A 293 9.15 6.82 19.61
C ILE A 293 8.53 5.90 20.65
N ILE A 294 7.20 5.72 20.59
CA ILE A 294 6.46 4.77 21.40
C ILE A 294 6.04 3.62 20.49
N HIS A 295 6.51 2.42 20.84
CA HIS A 295 6.05 1.17 20.26
C HIS A 295 4.90 0.63 21.09
N VAL A 296 3.82 0.17 20.45
CA VAL A 296 2.62 -0.29 21.14
C VAL A 296 2.16 -1.62 20.55
N SER A 297 1.68 -2.52 21.40
CA SER A 297 1.33 -3.86 20.97
C SER A 297 0.20 -3.86 19.92
N PRO A 298 0.27 -4.75 18.89
CA PRO A 298 -0.73 -4.78 17.81
C PRO A 298 -2.17 -4.95 18.30
N ASN A 299 -2.37 -5.70 19.39
CA ASN A 299 -3.69 -5.89 20.00
C ASN A 299 -4.29 -4.59 20.55
N TRP A 300 -3.46 -3.71 21.09
CA TRP A 300 -3.92 -2.42 21.61
C TRP A 300 -4.28 -1.45 20.49
N VAL A 301 -3.45 -1.41 19.44
CA VAL A 301 -3.74 -0.65 18.22
C VAL A 301 -5.07 -1.10 17.59
N LYS A 302 -5.27 -2.42 17.49
CA LYS A 302 -6.53 -3.01 17.02
C LYS A 302 -7.72 -2.64 17.92
N LYS A 303 -7.55 -2.62 19.24
CA LYS A 303 -8.61 -2.24 20.19
C LYS A 303 -9.04 -0.77 20.04
N LEU A 304 -8.08 0.13 19.79
CA LEU A 304 -8.35 1.54 19.54
C LEU A 304 -8.82 1.83 18.10
N GLY A 305 -8.78 0.84 17.21
CA GLY A 305 -9.26 0.96 15.82
C GLY A 305 -8.36 1.76 14.89
N TYR A 306 -7.10 2.04 15.28
CA TYR A 306 -6.13 2.72 14.43
C TYR A 306 -5.38 1.72 13.54
N ASP A 307 -4.74 2.23 12.48
CA ASP A 307 -3.92 1.44 11.58
C ASP A 307 -2.59 1.01 12.23
N LYS A 308 -1.85 0.14 11.53
CA LYS A 308 -0.54 -0.35 11.98
C LYS A 308 0.51 0.76 12.15
N SER A 309 0.30 1.97 11.61
CA SER A 309 1.23 3.10 11.83
C SER A 309 1.29 3.54 13.29
N LEU A 310 0.30 3.16 14.10
CA LEU A 310 0.30 3.41 15.54
C LEU A 310 1.10 2.36 16.35
N GLU A 311 1.49 1.22 15.75
CA GLU A 311 2.35 0.23 16.43
C GLU A 311 3.75 0.80 16.72
N SER A 312 4.17 1.84 15.99
CA SER A 312 5.41 2.58 16.20
C SER A 312 5.20 4.04 15.82
N ALA A 313 4.75 4.85 16.78
CA ALA A 313 4.41 6.25 16.55
C ALA A 313 5.33 7.19 17.34
N SER A 314 5.42 8.46 16.93
CA SER A 314 6.06 9.47 17.75
C SER A 314 5.30 9.66 19.06
N ALA A 315 6.01 10.04 20.12
CA ALA A 315 5.40 10.34 21.41
C ALA A 315 4.35 11.45 21.31
N ASP A 316 4.57 12.44 20.44
CA ASP A 316 3.61 13.51 20.18
C ASP A 316 2.30 12.98 19.58
N LYS A 317 2.39 12.09 18.58
CA LYS A 317 1.22 11.42 17.98
C LYS A 317 0.45 10.57 18.99
N TYR A 318 1.14 9.91 19.92
CA TYR A 318 0.47 9.13 20.98
C TYR A 318 -0.18 10.04 22.05
N LEU A 319 0.45 11.17 22.39
CA LEU A 319 -0.12 12.18 23.30
C LEU A 319 -1.40 12.82 22.75
N GLU A 320 -1.53 12.93 21.43
CA GLU A 320 -2.76 13.38 20.77
C GLU A 320 -3.94 12.43 21.00
N LEU A 321 -3.69 11.14 21.24
CA LEU A 321 -4.74 10.17 21.56
C LEU A 321 -5.32 10.39 22.97
N ILE A 322 -4.56 10.99 23.87
CA ILE A 322 -5.04 11.30 25.23
C ILE A 322 -6.05 12.43 25.13
N TYR A 323 -7.17 12.31 25.84
CA TYR A 323 -8.21 13.33 25.89
C TYR A 323 -7.65 14.66 26.37
N SER A 324 -8.05 15.77 25.72
CA SER A 324 -7.41 17.09 25.86
C SER A 324 -7.21 17.55 27.31
N GLU A 325 -8.21 17.34 28.16
CA GLU A 325 -8.24 17.75 29.57
C GLU A 325 -7.30 16.91 30.45
N ASP A 326 -6.97 15.69 30.02
CA ASP A 326 -6.09 14.78 30.75
C ASP A 326 -4.61 14.97 30.36
N ARG A 327 -4.31 15.48 29.16
CA ARG A 327 -2.94 15.60 28.60
C ARG A 327 -1.95 16.28 29.55
N GLN A 328 -2.28 17.46 30.07
CA GLN A 328 -1.37 18.21 30.95
C GLN A 328 -1.07 17.45 32.24
N ARG A 329 -2.09 16.80 32.83
CA ARG A 329 -1.94 16.03 34.06
C ARG A 329 -1.04 14.82 33.84
N VAL A 330 -1.28 14.06 32.78
CA VAL A 330 -0.50 12.87 32.42
C VAL A 330 0.96 13.24 32.15
N CYS A 331 1.22 14.28 31.34
CA CYS A 331 2.58 14.78 31.08
C CYS A 331 3.31 15.20 32.37
N LYS A 332 2.63 15.92 33.27
CA LYS A 332 3.22 16.35 34.55
C LYS A 332 3.57 15.17 35.45
N ARG A 333 2.74 14.14 35.48
CA ARG A 333 3.03 12.91 36.23
C ARG A 333 4.22 12.17 35.64
N PHE A 334 4.21 11.96 34.32
CA PHE A 334 5.29 11.29 33.62
C PHE A 334 6.64 11.98 33.85
N HIS A 335 6.68 13.32 33.73
CA HIS A 335 7.87 14.10 34.02
C HIS A 335 8.33 13.97 35.50
N SER A 336 7.39 13.96 36.44
CA SER A 336 7.70 13.76 37.86
C SER A 336 8.33 12.39 38.14
N TYR A 337 7.87 11.35 37.45
CA TYR A 337 8.43 10.00 37.54
C TYR A 337 9.84 9.91 36.93
N LEU A 338 10.07 10.49 35.75
CA LEU A 338 11.40 10.55 35.12
C LEU A 338 12.45 11.26 36.00
N MET A 339 12.02 12.30 36.71
CA MET A 339 12.87 13.05 37.65
C MET A 339 13.06 12.35 39.00
N GLY A 340 12.50 11.14 39.18
CA GLY A 340 12.61 10.35 40.41
C GLY A 340 11.82 10.91 41.59
N LYS A 341 10.87 11.83 41.37
CA LYS A 341 10.03 12.40 42.44
C LYS A 341 8.94 11.45 42.93
N THR A 342 8.65 10.40 42.16
CA THR A 342 7.65 9.37 42.47
C THR A 342 8.24 7.99 42.21
N SER A 343 7.93 6.99 43.04
CA SER A 343 8.51 5.64 42.96
C SER A 343 7.93 4.78 41.84
N ASP A 344 6.68 5.03 41.45
CA ASP A 344 5.95 4.24 40.46
C ASP A 344 5.13 5.16 39.54
N TYR A 345 5.01 4.78 38.28
CA TYR A 345 4.12 5.41 37.32
C TYR A 345 2.82 4.61 37.25
N ASN A 346 1.72 5.22 37.69
CA ASN A 346 0.37 4.66 37.67
C ASN A 346 -0.63 5.81 37.50
N GLU A 347 -1.33 5.87 36.37
CA GLU A 347 -2.27 6.95 36.05
C GLU A 347 -3.54 6.46 35.36
N GLU A 348 -4.67 7.05 35.72
CA GLU A 348 -5.96 6.88 35.04
C GLU A 348 -6.20 8.07 34.11
N TYR A 349 -6.49 7.84 32.84
CA TYR A 349 -6.81 8.90 31.88
C TYR A 349 -7.72 8.39 30.76
N ARG A 350 -8.29 9.32 29.99
CA ARG A 350 -9.10 8.99 28.83
C ARG A 350 -8.26 8.97 27.56
N ILE A 351 -8.47 7.95 26.73
CA ILE A 351 -7.87 7.81 25.40
C ILE A 351 -8.96 7.75 24.33
N LEU A 352 -8.67 8.32 23.16
CA LEU A 352 -9.58 8.44 22.02
C LEU A 352 -9.28 7.34 21.00
N SER A 353 -10.30 6.57 20.61
CA SER A 353 -10.24 5.63 19.48
C SER A 353 -10.44 6.33 18.14
N ALA A 354 -10.10 5.64 17.05
CA ALA A 354 -10.21 6.16 15.69
C ALA A 354 -11.66 6.49 15.30
N ASP A 355 -12.65 5.81 15.89
CA ASP A 355 -14.08 6.07 15.69
C ASP A 355 -14.65 7.14 16.64
N GLY A 356 -13.78 7.81 17.41
CA GLY A 356 -14.15 8.90 18.31
C GLY A 356 -14.71 8.47 19.67
N ARG A 357 -14.71 7.17 20.01
CA ARG A 357 -15.09 6.72 21.35
C ARG A 357 -14.02 7.07 22.38
N ILE A 358 -14.47 7.26 23.61
CA ILE A 358 -13.62 7.54 24.75
C ILE A 358 -13.48 6.27 25.59
N TYR A 359 -12.25 5.82 25.78
CA TYR A 359 -11.92 4.74 26.71
C TYR A 359 -11.28 5.31 27.96
N TRP A 360 -11.73 4.88 29.14
CA TRP A 360 -10.98 5.09 30.37
C TRP A 360 -9.90 4.03 30.48
N VAL A 361 -8.66 4.44 30.67
CA VAL A 361 -7.53 3.54 30.78
C VAL A 361 -6.73 3.79 32.06
N ILE A 362 -6.13 2.73 32.56
CA ILE A 362 -5.12 2.79 33.61
C ILE A 362 -3.78 2.34 33.03
N ASP A 363 -2.76 3.15 33.23
CA ASP A 363 -1.46 3.02 32.61
C ASP A 363 -0.35 2.88 33.65
N ARG A 364 0.50 1.87 33.51
CA ARG A 364 1.53 1.50 34.48
C ARG A 364 2.85 1.19 33.79
N GLY A 365 3.95 1.78 34.25
CA GLY A 365 5.24 1.60 33.60
C GLY A 365 6.45 1.72 34.52
N LYS A 366 7.59 1.21 34.06
CA LYS A 366 8.90 1.30 34.73
C LYS A 366 10.03 1.64 33.77
N ILE A 367 11.02 2.39 34.25
CA ILE A 367 12.25 2.69 33.49
C ILE A 367 13.10 1.42 33.46
N THR A 368 13.38 0.92 32.25
CA THR A 368 14.13 -0.33 32.04
C THR A 368 15.59 -0.08 31.68
N GLN A 369 15.90 1.08 31.09
CA GLN A 369 17.27 1.45 30.72
C GLN A 369 17.57 2.91 31.06
N LYS A 370 18.78 3.14 31.58
CA LYS A 370 19.35 4.48 31.78
C LYS A 370 20.61 4.65 30.93
N GLY A 371 20.85 5.85 30.45
CA GLY A 371 22.05 6.22 29.69
C GLY A 371 23.27 6.37 30.59
N ALA A 372 24.44 6.55 29.96
CA ALA A 372 25.71 6.77 30.68
C ALA A 372 25.70 8.04 31.56
N ASP A 373 24.82 9.00 31.25
CA ASP A 373 24.56 10.21 32.03
C ASP A 373 23.56 10.01 33.18
N GLY A 374 23.11 8.78 33.41
CA GLY A 374 22.14 8.43 34.45
C GLY A 374 20.69 8.77 34.12
N LYS A 375 20.39 9.37 32.96
CA LYS A 375 19.03 9.70 32.53
C LYS A 375 18.31 8.48 31.97
N ALA A 376 16.99 8.43 32.12
CA ALA A 376 16.17 7.36 31.54
C ALA A 376 16.24 7.39 30.01
N VAL A 377 16.44 6.22 29.40
CA VAL A 377 16.54 6.04 27.95
C VAL A 377 15.40 5.19 27.42
N ARG A 378 14.94 4.21 28.21
CA ARG A 378 13.85 3.31 27.83
C ARG A 378 12.86 3.13 28.96
N PHE A 379 11.58 3.22 28.64
CA PHE A 379 10.47 3.16 29.58
C PHE A 379 9.41 2.21 29.04
N ILE A 380 9.08 1.15 29.77
CA ILE A 380 8.18 0.09 29.30
C ILE A 380 7.01 -0.04 30.28
N GLY A 381 5.81 -0.25 29.76
CA GLY A 381 4.62 -0.39 30.58
C GLY A 381 3.47 -1.12 29.91
N MET A 382 2.34 -1.15 30.62
CA MET A 382 1.10 -1.75 30.19
C MET A 382 -0.07 -0.80 30.43
N VAL A 383 -1.06 -0.89 29.54
CA VAL A 383 -2.29 -0.12 29.59
C VAL A 383 -3.50 -1.06 29.60
N SER A 384 -4.43 -0.80 30.52
CA SER A 384 -5.65 -1.59 30.71
C SER A 384 -6.90 -0.70 30.57
N ASP A 385 -7.98 -1.26 30.03
CA ASP A 385 -9.27 -0.57 29.87
C ASP A 385 -10.15 -0.75 31.12
N ILE A 386 -10.65 0.37 31.67
CA ILE A 386 -11.49 0.44 32.89
C ILE A 386 -12.83 1.18 32.64
N THR A 387 -13.28 1.27 31.39
CA THR A 387 -14.44 2.08 30.99
C THR A 387 -15.76 1.65 31.65
N GLU A 388 -16.03 0.35 31.72
CA GLU A 388 -17.26 -0.19 32.32
C GLU A 388 -17.40 0.20 33.80
N GLN A 389 -16.28 0.13 34.53
CA GLN A 389 -16.22 0.49 35.94
C GLN A 389 -16.60 1.96 36.18
N LYS A 390 -16.11 2.89 35.34
CA LYS A 390 -16.40 4.33 35.47
C LYS A 390 -17.83 4.71 35.10
N ASN A 391 -18.44 4.03 34.12
CA ASN A 391 -19.83 4.30 33.73
C ASN A 391 -20.82 3.97 34.85
N LEU A 392 -20.57 2.90 35.60
CA LEU A 392 -21.41 2.52 36.75
C LEU A 392 -21.36 3.55 37.88
N GLU A 393 -20.18 4.10 38.16
CA GLU A 393 -19.98 5.12 39.19
C GLU A 393 -20.71 6.44 38.86
N LEU A 394 -20.65 6.88 37.60
CA LEU A 394 -21.29 8.12 37.13
C LEU A 394 -22.82 8.04 37.10
N ASN A 395 -23.39 6.90 36.68
CA ASN A 395 -24.84 6.72 36.60
C ASN A 395 -25.52 6.82 37.98
N LEU A 396 -24.87 6.29 39.02
CA LEU A 396 -25.38 6.35 40.39
C LEU A 396 -25.46 7.81 40.90
N LEU A 397 -24.46 8.63 40.58
CA LEU A 397 -24.39 10.03 41.01
C LEU A 397 -25.42 10.91 40.28
N GLN A 398 -25.60 10.72 38.97
CA GLN A 398 -26.52 11.53 38.15
C GLN A 398 -27.99 11.30 38.50
N SER A 399 -28.37 10.07 38.85
CA SER A 399 -29.75 9.73 39.25
C SER A 399 -30.16 10.53 40.51
N ASN A 400 -29.32 10.54 41.54
CA ASN A 400 -29.62 11.24 42.81
C ASN A 400 -29.74 12.76 42.64
N ASN A 401 -28.88 13.39 41.84
CA ASN A 401 -28.92 14.84 41.62
C ASN A 401 -30.15 15.28 40.79
N ARG A 402 -30.61 14.44 39.86
CA ARG A 402 -31.78 14.75 39.01
C ARG A 402 -33.08 14.79 39.82
N TYR A 403 -33.28 13.88 40.77
CA TYR A 403 -34.48 13.87 41.62
C TYR A 403 -34.58 15.12 42.51
N ALA A 404 -33.47 15.56 43.12
CA ALA A 404 -33.47 16.72 44.01
C ALA A 404 -33.77 18.04 43.27
N ALA A 405 -33.28 18.19 42.03
CA ALA A 405 -33.54 19.38 41.22
C ALA A 405 -35.00 19.45 40.74
N LEU A 406 -35.57 18.34 40.26
CA LEU A 406 -36.96 18.32 39.76
C LEU A 406 -38.00 18.62 40.83
N PHE A 407 -37.78 18.16 42.07
CA PHE A 407 -38.71 18.44 43.18
C PHE A 407 -38.65 19.91 43.62
N LYS A 408 -37.45 20.52 43.64
CA LYS A 408 -37.26 21.88 44.10
C LYS A 408 -37.68 22.95 43.08
N ASP A 409 -37.32 22.77 41.81
CA ASP A 409 -37.55 23.76 40.75
C ASP A 409 -38.94 23.67 40.09
N ALA A 410 -39.78 22.73 40.53
CA ALA A 410 -41.15 22.63 40.04
C ALA A 410 -41.94 23.90 40.37
N ARG A 411 -42.54 24.52 39.35
CA ARG A 411 -43.31 25.77 39.47
C ARG A 411 -44.68 25.58 40.09
N GLU A 412 -45.20 24.36 40.03
CA GLU A 412 -46.47 23.99 40.64
C GLU A 412 -46.25 23.60 42.11
N PRO A 413 -47.16 23.97 43.02
CA PRO A 413 -47.12 23.49 44.40
C PRO A 413 -47.19 21.95 44.47
N ILE A 414 -46.19 21.33 45.12
CA ILE A 414 -46.12 19.88 45.35
C ILE A 414 -46.07 19.59 46.86
N ILE A 415 -46.94 18.70 47.32
CA ILE A 415 -47.01 18.26 48.73
C ILE A 415 -46.93 16.74 48.81
N VAL A 416 -46.05 16.22 49.68
CA VAL A 416 -45.91 14.79 49.99
C VAL A 416 -46.47 14.52 51.38
N GLU A 417 -47.37 13.56 51.52
CA GLU A 417 -48.05 13.23 52.78
C GLU A 417 -48.11 11.72 53.04
N ASN A 418 -48.37 11.33 54.29
CA ASN A 418 -48.61 9.94 54.66
C ASN A 418 -50.11 9.60 54.77
N ASP A 419 -50.39 8.32 55.00
CA ASP A 419 -51.73 7.75 55.24
C ASP A 419 -52.51 8.34 56.43
N LYS A 420 -51.87 9.13 57.30
CA LYS A 420 -52.50 9.86 58.41
C LYS A 420 -52.67 11.36 58.12
N GLU A 421 -52.52 11.75 56.85
CA GLU A 421 -52.60 13.13 56.34
C GLU A 421 -51.56 14.08 56.95
N LYS A 422 -50.44 13.54 57.45
CA LYS A 422 -49.31 14.33 57.90
C LYS A 422 -48.42 14.64 56.72
N ILE A 423 -48.10 15.92 56.54
CA ILE A 423 -47.18 16.38 55.50
C ILE A 423 -45.76 15.94 55.86
N LEU A 424 -45.14 15.20 54.94
CA LEU A 424 -43.78 14.67 55.05
C LEU A 424 -42.77 15.58 54.37
N ASP A 425 -43.16 16.18 53.24
CA ASP A 425 -42.31 17.12 52.53
C ASP A 425 -43.07 18.05 51.58
N VAL A 426 -42.51 19.22 51.26
CA VAL A 426 -43.09 20.21 50.33
C VAL A 426 -42.01 20.89 49.47
N ASN A 427 -42.36 21.36 48.27
CA ASN A 427 -41.46 22.16 47.44
C ASN A 427 -41.58 23.67 47.71
N ASP A 428 -40.65 24.46 47.14
CA ASP A 428 -40.59 25.90 47.37
C ASP A 428 -41.84 26.62 46.81
N ALA A 429 -42.36 26.17 45.65
CA ALA A 429 -43.59 26.70 45.06
C ALA A 429 -44.83 26.52 45.97
N ALA A 430 -44.92 25.44 46.73
CA ALA A 430 -45.99 25.26 47.72
C ALA A 430 -45.85 26.24 48.90
N CYS A 431 -44.63 26.54 49.32
CA CYS A 431 -44.40 27.54 50.36
C CYS A 431 -44.84 28.93 49.89
N ASP A 432 -44.50 29.30 48.65
CA ASP A 432 -44.88 30.59 48.05
C ASP A 432 -46.39 30.70 47.80
N PHE A 433 -47.02 29.65 47.26
CA PHE A 433 -48.45 29.67 46.91
C PHE A 433 -49.35 29.80 48.15
N PHE A 434 -49.06 29.08 49.24
CA PHE A 434 -49.87 29.10 50.45
C PHE A 434 -49.39 30.11 51.50
N GLY A 435 -48.14 30.60 51.41
CA GLY A 435 -47.56 31.57 52.33
C GLY A 435 -47.09 31.01 53.68
N TYR A 436 -46.94 29.69 53.81
CA TYR A 436 -46.34 29.03 54.98
C TYR A 436 -44.87 28.68 54.70
N ASN A 437 -44.02 28.69 55.73
CA ASN A 437 -42.67 28.14 55.60
C ASN A 437 -42.66 26.61 55.73
N ARG A 438 -41.57 25.95 55.34
CA ARG A 438 -41.47 24.49 55.31
C ARG A 438 -41.71 23.84 56.69
N ASP A 439 -41.15 24.39 57.75
CA ASP A 439 -41.31 23.85 59.11
C ASP A 439 -42.76 23.99 59.62
N GLU A 440 -43.44 25.08 59.28
CA GLU A 440 -44.87 25.27 59.53
C GLU A 440 -45.70 24.24 58.75
N PHE A 441 -45.33 23.94 57.50
CA PHE A 441 -46.01 22.93 56.68
C PHE A 441 -45.90 21.52 57.27
N LEU A 442 -44.71 21.12 57.75
CA LEU A 442 -44.46 19.79 58.32
C LEU A 442 -45.21 19.53 59.63
N GLN A 443 -45.72 20.57 60.29
CA GLN A 443 -46.55 20.47 61.50
C GLN A 443 -48.05 20.44 61.23
N LYS A 444 -48.47 20.68 59.97
CA LYS A 444 -49.87 20.75 59.56
C LYS A 444 -50.39 19.44 58.97
N LYS A 445 -51.71 19.33 58.94
CA LYS A 445 -52.41 18.33 58.11
C LYS A 445 -52.95 18.98 56.85
N THR A 446 -52.90 18.27 55.73
CA THR A 446 -53.32 18.78 54.42
C THR A 446 -54.77 19.29 54.40
N ARG A 447 -55.67 18.73 55.23
CA ARG A 447 -57.07 19.18 55.38
C ARG A 447 -57.24 20.61 55.89
N GLU A 448 -56.22 21.17 56.55
CA GLU A 448 -56.25 22.54 57.11
C GLU A 448 -56.09 23.62 56.03
N LEU A 449 -55.82 23.25 54.78
CA LEU A 449 -55.59 24.16 53.65
C LEU A 449 -56.85 24.41 52.78
N GLN A 450 -58.01 23.88 53.18
CA GLN A 450 -59.28 23.95 52.46
C GLN A 450 -60.32 24.81 53.20
N VAL A 451 -61.28 25.39 52.47
CA VAL A 451 -62.38 26.18 53.04
C VAL A 451 -63.27 25.33 53.97
N GLU A 452 -63.72 25.91 55.09
CA GLU A 452 -64.46 25.22 56.17
C GLU A 452 -65.77 24.55 55.71
N SER A 453 -66.43 25.09 54.66
CA SER A 453 -67.63 24.52 54.04
C SER A 453 -67.37 23.18 53.33
N ILE A 454 -66.12 22.91 52.95
CA ILE A 454 -65.67 21.70 52.24
C ILE A 454 -65.08 20.67 53.24
N GLN A 455 -64.61 21.11 54.41
CA GLN A 455 -64.00 20.23 55.44
C GLN A 455 -64.93 19.15 55.99
N LYS A 456 -66.23 19.44 56.19
CA LYS A 456 -67.20 18.47 56.75
C LYS A 456 -67.54 17.30 55.81
N GLY A 457 -67.29 17.43 54.50
CA GLY A 457 -67.47 16.34 53.52
C GLY A 457 -66.23 15.45 53.36
N ALA A 458 -65.09 15.86 53.89
CA ALA A 458 -63.81 15.19 53.64
C ALA A 458 -63.62 13.89 54.45
N GLU A 459 -64.26 13.72 55.61
CA GLU A 459 -64.08 12.53 56.46
C GLU A 459 -64.52 11.21 55.81
N GLN A 460 -65.51 11.23 54.92
CA GLN A 460 -65.93 10.05 54.16
C GLN A 460 -64.95 9.71 53.02
N PHE A 461 -64.25 10.71 52.49
CA PHE A 461 -63.33 10.55 51.37
C PHE A 461 -61.98 9.92 51.78
N TYR A 462 -61.52 10.13 53.03
CA TYR A 462 -60.26 9.57 53.56
C TYR A 462 -60.37 8.17 54.18
N ARG A 463 -61.58 7.58 54.32
CA ARG A 463 -61.79 6.25 54.93
C ARG A 463 -61.83 5.06 53.96
N GLN A 464 -61.77 5.28 52.64
CA GLN A 464 -61.76 4.18 51.66
C GLN A 464 -60.33 3.72 51.30
N PRO A 465 -60.05 2.41 51.15
CA PRO A 465 -58.74 1.93 50.73
C PRO A 465 -58.43 2.39 49.29
N ARG A 466 -57.34 3.14 49.10
CA ARG A 466 -56.89 3.64 47.80
C ARG A 466 -56.00 2.60 47.11
N ALA A 467 -56.51 1.96 46.06
CA ALA A 467 -55.70 1.17 45.12
C ALA A 467 -55.74 1.88 43.76
N ASP A 468 -54.59 2.43 43.33
CA ASP A 468 -54.24 2.84 41.96
C ASP A 468 -55.24 3.74 41.17
N TYR A 469 -55.49 4.97 41.63
CA TYR A 469 -56.19 6.00 40.83
C TYR A 469 -55.55 7.40 40.99
N SER A 470 -55.24 8.07 39.86
CA SER A 470 -55.01 9.53 39.83
C SER A 470 -56.34 10.24 39.61
N GLN A 471 -56.69 11.19 40.46
CA GLN A 471 -57.95 11.93 40.36
C GLN A 471 -57.66 13.44 40.24
N LEU A 472 -58.24 14.08 39.23
CA LEU A 472 -58.21 15.55 39.07
C LEU A 472 -59.41 16.13 39.81
N LEU A 473 -59.16 17.00 40.79
CA LEU A 473 -60.18 17.61 41.64
C LEU A 473 -60.13 19.12 41.47
N SER A 474 -61.23 19.71 40.97
CA SER A 474 -61.41 21.16 41.04
C SER A 474 -61.85 21.55 42.46
N ARG A 475 -61.10 22.44 43.09
CA ARG A 475 -61.27 22.86 44.49
C ARG A 475 -60.90 24.31 44.68
N THR A 476 -61.49 24.91 45.70
CA THR A 476 -61.10 26.23 46.21
C THR A 476 -60.19 26.02 47.42
N LEU A 477 -58.96 26.51 47.34
CA LEU A 477 -57.98 26.46 48.43
C LEU A 477 -57.84 27.82 49.10
N ILE A 478 -57.49 27.81 50.38
CA ILE A 478 -57.25 29.00 51.18
C ILE A 478 -55.76 29.13 51.51
N THR A 479 -55.23 30.33 51.28
CA THR A 479 -53.86 30.70 51.66
C THR A 479 -53.79 31.21 53.10
N LYS A 480 -52.58 31.39 53.65
CA LYS A 480 -52.37 31.95 55.01
C LYS A 480 -52.98 33.35 55.19
N SER A 481 -53.15 34.13 54.11
CA SER A 481 -53.76 35.47 54.13
C SER A 481 -55.30 35.46 54.06
N GLY A 482 -55.91 34.29 53.84
CA GLY A 482 -57.36 34.12 53.68
C GLY A 482 -57.88 34.32 52.25
N GLU A 483 -57.01 34.39 51.24
CA GLU A 483 -57.40 34.51 49.82
C GLU A 483 -57.90 33.15 49.29
N GLU A 484 -59.05 33.16 48.60
CA GLU A 484 -59.62 31.98 47.93
C GLU A 484 -59.14 31.90 46.48
N LYS A 485 -58.54 30.77 46.11
CA LYS A 485 -58.07 30.52 44.73
C LYS A 485 -58.75 29.29 44.14
N GLU A 486 -59.27 29.43 42.92
CA GLU A 486 -59.78 28.28 42.14
C GLU A 486 -58.61 27.52 41.52
N VAL A 487 -58.50 26.24 41.90
CA VAL A 487 -57.41 25.38 41.47
C VAL A 487 -57.89 24.00 41.04
N GLU A 488 -57.07 23.34 40.23
CA GLU A 488 -57.18 21.91 39.93
C GLU A 488 -56.04 21.13 40.61
N ILE A 489 -56.38 20.05 41.32
CA ILE A 489 -55.45 19.24 42.12
C ILE A 489 -55.37 17.81 41.58
N SER A 490 -54.16 17.31 41.36
CA SER A 490 -53.85 15.92 40.99
C SER A 490 -53.18 15.18 42.14
N ILE A 491 -53.69 14.00 42.55
CA ILE A 491 -53.15 13.20 43.68
C ILE A 491 -52.74 11.79 43.20
N THR A 492 -51.54 11.34 43.59
CA THR A 492 -50.97 10.01 43.25
C THR A 492 -50.44 9.30 44.51
N SER A 493 -50.60 7.98 44.62
CA SER A 493 -50.12 7.16 45.76
C SER A 493 -48.99 6.19 45.38
N PHE A 494 -48.06 5.92 46.30
CA PHE A 494 -47.02 4.88 46.13
C PHE A 494 -46.66 4.18 47.46
N GLN A 495 -46.12 2.95 47.37
CA GLN A 495 -45.67 2.17 48.55
C GLN A 495 -44.19 2.39 48.84
N SER A 496 -43.84 2.53 50.12
CA SER A 496 -42.45 2.60 50.61
C SER A 496 -42.25 1.63 51.78
N GLU A 497 -41.00 1.35 52.18
CA GLU A 497 -40.69 0.54 53.38
C GLU A 497 -41.32 1.12 54.67
N ALA A 498 -41.67 2.41 54.70
CA ALA A 498 -42.27 3.12 55.83
C ALA A 498 -43.81 3.21 55.80
N GLY A 499 -44.47 2.63 54.78
CA GLY A 499 -45.92 2.69 54.57
C GLY A 499 -46.33 3.44 53.30
N SER A 500 -47.65 3.61 53.10
CA SER A 500 -48.22 4.27 51.92
C SER A 500 -48.05 5.80 52.00
N GLN A 501 -47.55 6.40 50.92
CA GLN A 501 -47.33 7.84 50.77
C GLN A 501 -48.08 8.39 49.56
N PHE A 502 -48.43 9.68 49.60
CA PHE A 502 -49.19 10.38 48.56
C PHE A 502 -48.48 11.66 48.12
N ILE A 503 -48.54 11.97 46.82
CA ILE A 503 -48.01 13.20 46.20
C ILE A 503 -49.18 13.97 45.57
N SER A 504 -49.31 15.26 45.91
CA SER A 504 -50.35 16.15 45.38
C SER A 504 -49.74 17.31 44.60
N ILE A 505 -50.27 17.64 43.41
CA ILE A 505 -49.83 18.73 42.51
C ILE A 505 -51.01 19.69 42.21
N ILE A 506 -50.82 21.02 42.23
CA ILE A 506 -51.90 22.05 42.21
C ILE A 506 -51.72 23.08 41.06
N HIS A 507 -52.78 23.43 40.31
CA HIS A 507 -52.76 24.34 39.13
C HIS A 507 -53.74 25.56 39.24
N ASP A 508 -53.40 26.76 38.73
CA ASP A 508 -54.20 28.02 38.73
C ASP A 508 -54.60 28.46 37.28
N VAL A 509 -55.87 28.85 37.01
CA VAL A 509 -56.45 29.00 35.65
C VAL A 509 -57.08 30.38 35.28
N THR A 510 -56.67 31.47 35.92
CA THR A 510 -57.46 32.74 35.89
C THR A 510 -57.39 33.64 34.60
N LYS A 511 -56.32 33.61 33.75
CA LYS A 511 -56.02 34.70 32.74
C LYS A 511 -56.40 34.49 31.26
N ARG A 512 -56.63 33.27 30.78
CA ARG A 512 -56.64 32.93 29.32
C ARG A 512 -57.83 33.47 28.51
N SER A 513 -58.89 33.97 29.14
CA SER A 513 -60.19 34.16 28.48
C SER A 513 -60.38 35.46 27.66
N ILE A 514 -59.37 36.37 27.51
CA ILE A 514 -59.61 37.79 27.13
C ILE A 514 -59.08 38.27 25.73
N SER A 515 -58.08 37.67 25.07
CA SER A 515 -57.28 38.34 23.99
C SER A 515 -57.66 38.18 22.49
N GLU A 516 -58.67 37.43 22.06
CA GLU A 516 -58.79 36.98 20.65
C GLU A 516 -59.51 37.90 19.60
N ALA A 517 -59.90 39.16 19.90
CA ALA A 517 -60.90 39.90 19.09
C ALA A 517 -60.45 40.99 18.06
N GLU A 518 -59.21 41.52 18.05
CA GLU A 518 -58.88 42.85 17.44
C GLU A 518 -58.48 42.89 15.92
N LEU A 519 -58.01 41.81 15.28
CA LEU A 519 -57.08 41.89 14.12
C LEU A 519 -57.63 42.09 12.67
N LYS A 520 -58.94 42.23 12.40
CA LYS A 520 -59.53 42.02 11.04
C LYS A 520 -59.75 43.25 10.09
N ARG A 521 -59.43 44.52 10.40
CA ARG A 521 -60.01 45.73 9.72
C ARG A 521 -59.19 46.48 8.63
N VAL A 522 -57.86 46.38 8.51
CA VAL A 522 -57.00 47.39 7.79
C VAL A 522 -56.75 47.18 6.28
N HIS A 523 -56.96 46.00 5.70
CA HIS A 523 -56.36 45.58 4.41
C HIS A 523 -56.94 46.16 3.07
N LYS A 524 -57.97 47.02 3.02
CA LYS A 524 -58.83 47.21 1.81
C LYS A 524 -58.62 48.47 0.93
N ILE A 525 -57.72 49.41 1.24
CA ILE A 525 -57.69 50.77 0.63
C ILE A 525 -56.66 50.99 -0.51
N TYR A 526 -55.57 50.22 -0.60
CA TYR A 526 -54.39 50.52 -1.43
C TYR A 526 -54.51 50.32 -2.97
N GLN A 527 -55.55 49.66 -3.49
CA GLN A 527 -55.49 48.97 -4.79
C GLN A 527 -55.80 49.80 -6.08
N ARG A 528 -56.23 51.07 -6.00
CA ARG A 528 -56.85 51.79 -7.15
C ARG A 528 -55.98 52.84 -7.89
N GLY A 529 -54.76 53.15 -7.47
CA GLY A 529 -54.01 54.33 -7.94
C GLY A 529 -53.06 54.18 -9.15
N ILE A 530 -52.87 52.98 -9.71
CA ILE A 530 -51.64 52.61 -10.45
C ILE A 530 -51.79 52.57 -12.01
N GLU A 531 -52.98 52.74 -12.58
CA GLU A 531 -53.30 52.27 -13.95
C GLU A 531 -53.14 53.27 -15.15
N ASN A 532 -52.55 54.49 -15.06
CA ASN A 532 -52.71 55.59 -16.09
C ASN A 532 -51.43 56.35 -16.66
N ILE A 533 -50.21 55.80 -16.80
CA ILE A 533 -48.94 56.52 -17.18
C ILE A 533 -48.42 56.29 -18.65
N GLN A 534 -47.67 57.24 -19.28
CA GLN A 534 -47.27 57.24 -20.74
C GLN A 534 -45.92 56.57 -21.11
N GLY A 535 -44.92 56.52 -20.21
CA GLY A 535 -43.77 55.60 -20.33
C GLY A 535 -44.12 54.21 -19.81
N VAL A 536 -43.16 53.30 -19.67
CA VAL A 536 -43.38 52.01 -18.99
C VAL A 536 -42.99 52.12 -17.51
N PRO A 537 -43.95 52.27 -16.56
CA PRO A 537 -43.65 52.40 -15.14
C PRO A 537 -43.27 51.05 -14.51
N TYR A 538 -42.26 51.08 -13.65
CA TYR A 538 -41.81 49.93 -12.86
C TYR A 538 -41.50 50.33 -11.41
N ILE A 539 -41.57 49.34 -10.50
CA ILE A 539 -40.99 49.40 -9.15
C ILE A 539 -40.09 48.18 -9.00
N LEU A 540 -38.83 48.43 -8.67
CA LEU A 540 -37.80 47.43 -8.51
C LEU A 540 -37.36 47.39 -7.05
N ASP A 541 -37.44 46.23 -6.41
CA ASP A 541 -36.86 45.97 -5.10
C ASP A 541 -35.41 45.51 -5.28
N TYR A 542 -34.46 46.23 -4.68
CA TYR A 542 -33.03 45.95 -4.78
C TYR A 542 -32.55 44.81 -3.87
N ARG A 543 -33.34 44.40 -2.87
CA ARG A 543 -33.00 43.29 -1.97
C ARG A 543 -33.24 41.96 -2.66
N SER A 544 -34.42 41.81 -3.25
CA SER A 544 -34.79 40.61 -4.01
C SER A 544 -34.36 40.68 -5.47
N MET A 545 -33.96 41.86 -5.94
CA MET A 545 -33.77 42.15 -7.36
C MET A 545 -35.01 41.74 -8.16
N THR A 546 -36.21 42.02 -7.63
CA THR A 546 -37.47 41.72 -8.30
C THR A 546 -38.30 42.95 -8.61
N TYR A 547 -38.91 43.01 -9.79
CA TYR A 547 -39.94 43.99 -10.05
C TYR A 547 -41.14 43.62 -9.18
N SER A 548 -41.36 44.37 -8.11
CA SER A 548 -42.55 44.23 -7.28
C SER A 548 -43.79 44.73 -8.01
N TYR A 549 -43.60 45.57 -9.04
CA TYR A 549 -44.63 45.99 -9.97
C TYR A 549 -44.03 46.40 -11.32
N VAL A 550 -44.63 45.98 -12.43
CA VAL A 550 -44.34 46.40 -13.82
C VAL A 550 -45.66 46.44 -14.58
N SER A 551 -45.90 47.48 -15.38
CA SER A 551 -47.09 47.52 -16.24
C SER A 551 -46.96 46.61 -17.48
N ASP A 552 -48.09 46.13 -17.99
CA ASP A 552 -48.19 45.26 -19.17
C ASP A 552 -47.58 45.84 -20.46
N ARG A 553 -47.34 47.16 -20.54
CA ARG A 553 -46.69 47.82 -21.68
C ARG A 553 -45.21 47.50 -21.85
N LEU A 554 -44.56 46.97 -20.82
CA LEU A 554 -43.17 46.54 -20.92
C LEU A 554 -43.01 45.49 -22.01
N LEU A 555 -44.04 44.66 -22.19
CA LEU A 555 -44.07 43.52 -23.11
C LEU A 555 -43.92 43.95 -24.58
N GLU A 556 -44.40 45.14 -24.97
CA GLU A 556 -44.27 45.67 -26.34
C GLU A 556 -42.89 46.28 -26.60
N LEU A 557 -42.28 46.89 -25.59
CA LEU A 557 -40.96 47.52 -25.69
C LEU A 557 -39.84 46.47 -25.81
N VAL A 558 -39.97 45.35 -25.08
CA VAL A 558 -38.97 44.27 -25.01
C VAL A 558 -39.35 42.98 -25.75
N GLU A 559 -40.56 42.88 -26.31
CA GLU A 559 -41.01 41.74 -27.13
C GLU A 559 -40.96 40.35 -26.41
N ILE A 560 -41.32 40.28 -25.10
CA ILE A 560 -41.29 39.05 -24.25
C ILE A 560 -42.68 38.68 -23.69
N HIS A 561 -42.96 37.37 -23.50
CA HIS A 561 -44.23 36.84 -22.97
C HIS A 561 -44.29 36.86 -21.41
N PRO A 562 -45.46 37.10 -20.77
CA PRO A 562 -45.56 37.43 -19.33
C PRO A 562 -45.05 36.41 -18.32
N HIS A 563 -44.98 35.12 -18.68
CA HIS A 563 -44.51 34.05 -17.78
C HIS A 563 -43.00 33.81 -17.85
N GLU A 564 -42.32 34.38 -18.85
CA GLU A 564 -40.87 34.25 -19.06
C GLU A 564 -40.12 35.48 -18.54
N PHE A 565 -40.83 36.60 -18.34
CA PHE A 565 -40.24 37.84 -17.89
C PHE A 565 -39.77 37.74 -16.44
N THR A 566 -38.45 37.70 -16.23
CA THR A 566 -37.84 37.80 -14.89
C THR A 566 -37.21 39.18 -14.69
N PRO A 567 -37.08 39.66 -13.45
CA PRO A 567 -36.63 41.03 -13.22
C PRO A 567 -35.19 41.34 -13.63
N GLY A 568 -34.34 40.33 -13.63
CA GLY A 568 -33.00 40.40 -14.23
C GLY A 568 -33.02 40.49 -15.76
N MET A 569 -34.16 40.25 -16.43
CA MET A 569 -34.19 40.19 -17.88
C MET A 569 -33.94 41.54 -18.55
N LEU A 570 -34.42 42.65 -18.01
CA LEU A 570 -34.16 43.95 -18.65
C LEU A 570 -32.65 44.28 -18.64
N VAL A 571 -32.01 44.03 -17.50
CA VAL A 571 -30.55 44.07 -17.29
C VAL A 571 -29.83 43.05 -18.18
N SER A 572 -30.51 41.96 -18.49
CA SER A 572 -30.00 40.94 -19.41
C SER A 572 -30.08 41.35 -20.88
N LEU A 573 -31.03 42.21 -21.30
CA LEU A 573 -31.20 42.62 -22.70
C LEU A 573 -30.29 43.78 -23.07
N VAL A 574 -29.85 44.57 -22.09
CA VAL A 574 -28.92 45.69 -22.26
C VAL A 574 -27.54 45.17 -22.67
N LYS A 575 -27.18 45.43 -23.92
CA LYS A 575 -25.86 45.12 -24.49
C LYS A 575 -24.85 46.22 -24.23
N ARG A 576 -25.26 47.49 -24.33
CA ARG A 576 -24.37 48.65 -24.13
C ARG A 576 -25.11 49.76 -23.42
N THR A 577 -24.38 50.60 -22.70
CA THR A 577 -24.92 51.65 -21.82
C THR A 577 -24.02 52.88 -21.88
N GLU A 578 -24.54 54.01 -22.36
CA GLU A 578 -23.84 55.29 -22.40
C GLU A 578 -24.52 56.25 -21.42
N LEU A 579 -23.80 56.70 -20.39
CA LEU A 579 -24.29 57.76 -19.49
C LEU A 579 -24.27 59.14 -20.18
N LEU A 580 -23.28 59.38 -21.06
CA LEU A 580 -23.14 60.58 -21.90
C LEU A 580 -22.54 60.21 -23.27
N PRO A 581 -22.83 60.96 -24.37
CA PRO A 581 -22.31 60.66 -25.71
C PRO A 581 -20.78 60.65 -25.72
N GLY A 582 -20.17 59.51 -26.02
CA GLY A 582 -18.70 59.36 -26.11
C GLY A 582 -17.96 59.08 -24.79
N THR A 583 -18.69 58.88 -23.69
CA THR A 583 -18.09 58.35 -22.44
C THR A 583 -18.01 56.81 -22.45
N PRO A 584 -17.11 56.21 -21.64
CA PRO A 584 -17.01 54.76 -21.53
C PRO A 584 -18.34 54.13 -21.15
N PHE A 585 -18.59 52.95 -21.72
CA PHE A 585 -19.75 52.15 -21.39
C PHE A 585 -19.72 51.76 -19.90
N ILE A 586 -20.82 51.96 -19.17
CA ILE A 586 -20.90 51.66 -17.72
C ILE A 586 -21.79 50.44 -17.48
N SER A 587 -21.24 49.36 -16.91
CA SER A 587 -21.97 48.09 -16.77
C SER A 587 -23.23 48.23 -15.91
N THR A 588 -24.21 47.35 -16.10
CA THR A 588 -25.42 47.26 -15.26
C THR A 588 -25.13 47.08 -13.76
N LYS A 589 -23.90 46.70 -13.39
CA LYS A 589 -23.44 46.51 -12.01
C LYS A 589 -22.66 47.72 -11.47
N GLU A 590 -21.86 48.40 -12.29
CA GLU A 590 -21.30 49.73 -11.96
C GLU A 590 -22.43 50.76 -11.83
N MET A 591 -23.44 50.63 -12.70
CA MET A 591 -24.75 51.25 -12.56
C MET A 591 -25.38 50.82 -11.22
N GLY A 592 -25.43 49.52 -10.90
CA GLY A 592 -25.88 48.96 -9.60
C GLY A 592 -25.16 49.48 -8.35
N GLU A 593 -23.88 49.84 -8.47
CA GLU A 593 -23.08 50.43 -7.40
C GLU A 593 -23.24 51.94 -7.33
N ALA A 594 -23.40 52.64 -8.46
CA ALA A 594 -23.85 54.03 -8.50
C ALA A 594 -25.26 54.16 -7.91
N PHE A 595 -26.14 53.18 -8.17
CA PHE A 595 -27.47 53.01 -7.58
C PHE A 595 -27.40 52.80 -6.04
N ARG A 596 -26.43 52.05 -5.50
CA ARG A 596 -26.25 51.84 -4.05
C ARG A 596 -25.52 52.96 -3.31
N LYS A 597 -24.64 53.70 -3.98
CA LYS A 597 -23.78 54.75 -3.39
C LYS A 597 -24.40 56.17 -3.48
N GLY A 598 -25.59 56.33 -4.07
CA GLY A 598 -26.38 57.57 -4.03
C GLY A 598 -25.72 58.78 -4.72
N LEU A 599 -24.89 58.55 -5.75
CA LEU A 599 -24.05 59.61 -6.34
C LEU A 599 -24.79 60.59 -7.27
N THR A 600 -26.06 60.36 -7.63
CA THR A 600 -26.91 61.28 -8.43
C THR A 600 -28.40 61.14 -8.04
N SER A 601 -29.15 62.25 -8.03
CA SER A 601 -30.58 62.28 -7.66
C SER A 601 -31.55 61.99 -8.81
N ASP A 602 -31.10 62.12 -10.07
CA ASP A 602 -31.84 61.80 -11.29
C ASP A 602 -30.95 60.94 -12.22
N PHE A 603 -31.47 59.84 -12.75
CA PHE A 603 -30.74 58.95 -13.67
C PHE A 603 -31.25 59.13 -15.10
N HIS A 604 -30.36 59.26 -16.10
CA HIS A 604 -30.65 59.24 -17.55
C HIS A 604 -29.60 58.38 -18.28
N ILE A 605 -30.01 57.31 -18.95
CA ILE A 605 -29.08 56.29 -19.46
C ILE A 605 -29.51 55.77 -20.83
N ASP A 606 -28.67 55.94 -21.86
CA ASP A 606 -28.91 55.38 -23.19
C ASP A 606 -28.36 53.95 -23.27
N MET A 607 -29.18 52.99 -23.68
CA MET A 607 -28.89 51.56 -23.63
C MET A 607 -29.17 50.85 -24.94
N GLU A 608 -28.18 50.21 -25.57
CA GLU A 608 -28.42 49.30 -26.69
C GLU A 608 -29.03 48.01 -26.17
N LEU A 609 -30.30 47.75 -26.44
CA LEU A 609 -30.95 46.47 -26.19
C LEU A 609 -30.76 45.52 -27.36
N GLU A 610 -30.73 44.23 -27.05
CA GLU A 610 -30.93 43.16 -28.00
C GLU A 610 -32.24 42.45 -27.67
N LEU A 611 -33.22 42.60 -28.56
CA LEU A 611 -34.55 42.06 -28.37
C LEU A 611 -34.56 40.54 -28.60
N PRO A 612 -35.53 39.80 -28.06
CA PRO A 612 -35.68 38.36 -28.30
C PRO A 612 -35.78 37.99 -29.78
N SER A 613 -36.28 38.89 -30.62
CA SER A 613 -36.35 38.77 -32.09
C SER A 613 -34.99 38.89 -32.79
N GLY A 614 -33.92 39.17 -32.04
CA GLY A 614 -32.55 39.33 -32.52
C GLY A 614 -32.24 40.73 -33.07
N LYS A 615 -33.21 41.65 -33.12
CA LYS A 615 -32.95 43.04 -33.51
C LYS A 615 -32.28 43.79 -32.37
N ARG A 616 -31.27 44.59 -32.72
CA ARG A 616 -30.69 45.56 -31.80
C ARG A 616 -31.46 46.87 -31.87
N ARG A 617 -31.66 47.48 -30.71
CA ARG A 617 -32.42 48.70 -30.54
C ARG A 617 -31.83 49.51 -29.41
N TRP A 618 -31.48 50.76 -29.66
CA TRP A 618 -31.07 51.66 -28.58
C TRP A 618 -32.29 52.22 -27.82
N ILE A 619 -32.27 52.23 -26.49
CA ILE A 619 -33.30 52.73 -25.55
C ILE A 619 -32.75 53.77 -24.57
N SER A 620 -33.59 54.44 -23.78
CA SER A 620 -33.15 55.39 -22.73
C SER A 620 -33.98 55.25 -21.43
N ASP A 621 -33.36 55.12 -20.24
CA ASP A 621 -34.03 54.95 -18.91
C ASP A 621 -33.92 56.17 -18.00
N ASN A 622 -35.03 56.52 -17.32
CA ASN A 622 -35.14 57.60 -16.35
C ASN A 622 -35.78 57.15 -15.02
N SER A 623 -35.06 57.17 -13.88
CA SER A 623 -35.53 56.60 -12.59
C SER A 623 -35.06 57.32 -11.30
N ILE A 624 -35.75 57.06 -10.16
CA ILE A 624 -35.52 57.63 -8.80
C ILE A 624 -35.46 56.51 -7.72
N PRO A 625 -34.64 56.62 -6.65
CA PRO A 625 -34.48 55.60 -5.59
C PRO A 625 -35.56 55.61 -4.46
N ILE A 626 -35.79 54.44 -3.83
CA ILE A 626 -36.67 54.18 -2.66
C ILE A 626 -35.80 53.87 -1.43
N ILE A 627 -36.11 54.42 -0.24
CA ILE A 627 -35.23 54.37 0.97
C ILE A 627 -35.97 53.74 2.17
N ASP A 628 -35.27 52.95 2.99
CA ASP A 628 -35.74 52.36 4.26
C ASP A 628 -35.61 53.35 5.43
N GLU A 629 -36.70 53.64 6.14
CA GLU A 629 -36.75 54.71 7.16
C GLU A 629 -35.99 54.39 8.46
N GLU A 630 -35.78 53.12 8.82
CA GLU A 630 -34.98 52.76 10.02
C GLU A 630 -33.47 52.74 9.77
N SER A 631 -33.05 52.38 8.55
CA SER A 631 -31.64 52.13 8.21
C SER A 631 -31.01 53.18 7.29
N GLY A 632 -31.83 54.05 6.67
CA GLY A 632 -31.39 55.06 5.71
C GLY A 632 -30.83 54.50 4.40
N GLN A 633 -30.93 53.18 4.17
CA GLN A 633 -30.43 52.55 2.95
C GLN A 633 -31.43 52.63 1.80
N ILE A 634 -30.91 52.78 0.58
CA ILE A 634 -31.71 52.65 -0.65
C ILE A 634 -32.07 51.18 -0.86
N ILE A 635 -33.37 50.88 -0.96
CA ILE A 635 -33.94 49.53 -1.05
C ILE A 635 -34.64 49.22 -2.37
N GLY A 636 -34.81 50.21 -3.26
CA GLY A 636 -35.41 50.00 -4.58
C GLY A 636 -35.34 51.22 -5.51
N SER A 637 -35.92 51.13 -6.70
CA SER A 637 -36.17 52.28 -7.60
C SER A 637 -37.51 52.22 -8.33
N HIS A 638 -37.98 53.38 -8.80
CA HIS A 638 -39.12 53.51 -9.72
C HIS A 638 -38.82 54.48 -10.87
N GLY A 639 -39.24 54.16 -12.11
CA GLY A 639 -38.83 54.92 -13.33
C GLY A 639 -39.60 54.59 -14.63
N ILE A 640 -39.14 55.13 -15.78
CA ILE A 640 -39.72 55.02 -17.16
C ILE A 640 -38.66 54.85 -18.30
N LEU A 641 -39.01 54.27 -19.48
CA LEU A 641 -38.09 53.87 -20.61
C LEU A 641 -38.48 54.43 -22.05
N LEU A 642 -37.52 54.73 -23.00
CA LEU A 642 -37.64 55.37 -24.38
C LEU A 642 -36.69 54.77 -25.53
N ASN A 643 -36.65 55.16 -26.87
CA ASN A 643 -35.88 54.51 -28.03
C ASN A 643 -35.04 55.47 -29.00
N ILE A 644 -33.82 55.14 -29.54
CA ILE A 644 -32.81 56.04 -30.26
C ILE A 644 -31.87 55.55 -31.46
N ASP A 645 -32.17 54.56 -32.33
CA ASP A 645 -31.21 53.90 -33.29
C ASP A 645 -30.44 54.70 -34.40
N ASP A 646 -31.04 55.66 -35.11
CA ASP A 646 -30.50 56.16 -36.41
C ASP A 646 -29.17 56.94 -36.31
N ARG A 647 -28.86 57.48 -35.13
CA ARG A 647 -27.71 58.36 -34.90
C ARG A 647 -26.35 57.65 -35.00
N LYS A 648 -26.26 56.33 -34.77
CA LYS A 648 -24.98 55.61 -34.55
C LYS A 648 -24.28 55.07 -35.82
N ARG A 649 -24.92 54.98 -36.99
CA ARG A 649 -24.36 54.26 -38.18
C ARG A 649 -23.30 55.01 -39.02
N ALA A 650 -23.26 56.35 -38.99
CA ALA A 650 -22.41 57.14 -39.89
C ALA A 650 -20.94 57.27 -39.44
N GLU A 651 -20.68 57.25 -38.12
CA GLU A 651 -19.33 57.40 -37.55
C GLU A 651 -18.42 56.17 -37.78
N GLU A 652 -19.00 55.05 -38.21
CA GLU A 652 -18.34 53.73 -38.22
C GLU A 652 -17.54 53.43 -39.50
N GLN A 653 -17.83 54.08 -40.63
CA GLN A 653 -17.20 53.76 -41.93
C GLN A 653 -15.78 54.31 -42.10
N LEU A 654 -15.53 55.56 -41.65
CA LEU A 654 -14.24 56.22 -41.81
C LEU A 654 -13.13 55.54 -40.99
N LYS A 655 -13.47 55.08 -39.79
CA LYS A 655 -12.57 54.34 -38.90
C LYS A 655 -12.10 53.01 -39.50
N LYS A 656 -12.79 52.50 -40.51
CA LYS A 656 -12.62 51.13 -41.04
C LYS A 656 -11.46 51.00 -42.05
N SER A 657 -11.17 51.98 -42.91
CA SER A 657 -10.10 51.83 -43.93
C SER A 657 -8.69 52.03 -43.38
N GLU A 658 -8.49 53.00 -42.47
CA GLU A 658 -7.19 53.25 -41.84
C GLU A 658 -6.78 52.10 -40.91
N ALA A 659 -7.76 51.53 -40.19
CA ALA A 659 -7.59 50.30 -39.44
C ALA A 659 -7.24 49.10 -40.35
N THR A 660 -7.75 49.07 -41.59
CA THR A 660 -7.49 47.96 -42.52
C THR A 660 -6.01 47.91 -42.96
N PHE A 661 -5.39 49.04 -43.31
CA PHE A 661 -3.98 49.04 -43.74
C PHE A 661 -3.00 48.73 -42.59
N ARG A 662 -3.18 49.36 -41.41
CA ARG A 662 -2.40 48.99 -40.22
C ARG A 662 -2.62 47.52 -39.85
N GLY A 663 -3.86 47.04 -39.95
CA GLY A 663 -4.21 45.64 -39.70
C GLY A 663 -3.49 44.65 -40.62
N LEU A 664 -3.31 44.98 -41.90
CA LEU A 664 -2.64 44.11 -42.87
C LEU A 664 -1.13 43.97 -42.59
N VAL A 665 -0.43 45.06 -42.26
CA VAL A 665 1.03 45.03 -42.00
C VAL A 665 1.36 44.53 -40.60
N SER A 666 0.55 44.88 -39.60
CA SER A 666 0.67 44.33 -38.24
C SER A 666 0.26 42.86 -38.15
N GLY A 667 -0.60 42.39 -39.08
CA GLY A 667 -1.05 41.00 -39.13
C GLY A 667 -0.08 40.01 -39.78
N ILE A 668 1.00 40.49 -40.43
CA ILE A 668 2.03 39.60 -41.00
C ILE A 668 2.97 39.15 -39.89
N PRO A 669 3.10 37.84 -39.61
CA PRO A 669 3.88 37.33 -38.47
C PRO A 669 5.40 37.51 -38.62
N ASP A 670 5.90 37.73 -39.84
CA ASP A 670 7.31 38.00 -40.09
C ASP A 670 7.70 39.44 -39.72
N GLY A 671 8.96 39.63 -39.34
CA GLY A 671 9.56 40.95 -39.22
C GLY A 671 9.70 41.58 -40.60
N ILE A 672 9.13 42.77 -40.79
CA ILE A 672 9.26 43.52 -42.03
C ILE A 672 10.11 44.75 -41.75
N ALA A 673 11.17 44.92 -42.54
CA ALA A 673 11.99 46.13 -42.53
C ALA A 673 12.12 46.71 -43.94
N LEU A 674 12.09 48.04 -44.03
CA LEU A 674 12.45 48.76 -45.24
C LEU A 674 13.87 49.31 -45.06
N ILE A 675 14.82 48.82 -45.86
CA ILE A 675 16.24 49.13 -45.71
C ILE A 675 16.76 49.83 -46.96
N GLU A 676 17.44 50.96 -46.79
CA GLU A 676 18.09 51.71 -47.87
C GLU A 676 19.49 52.15 -47.39
N HIS A 677 20.52 51.90 -48.22
CA HIS A 677 21.94 52.15 -47.86
C HIS A 677 22.35 51.63 -46.47
N GLN A 678 21.92 50.41 -46.12
CA GLN A 678 22.17 49.76 -44.81
C GLN A 678 21.50 50.44 -43.59
N LYS A 679 20.63 51.44 -43.79
CA LYS A 679 19.80 52.05 -42.75
C LYS A 679 18.36 51.58 -42.83
N ILE A 680 17.74 51.41 -41.67
CA ILE A 680 16.35 50.96 -41.52
C ILE A 680 15.43 52.19 -41.46
N TYR A 681 14.42 52.27 -42.34
CA TYR A 681 13.48 53.40 -42.41
C TYR A 681 12.12 53.08 -41.78
N PHE A 682 11.68 51.85 -41.98
CA PHE A 682 10.40 51.36 -41.49
C PHE A 682 10.61 49.96 -40.93
N VAL A 683 9.91 49.69 -39.83
CA VAL A 683 9.78 48.36 -39.26
C VAL A 683 8.33 48.15 -38.84
N ASN A 684 7.81 46.94 -39.01
CA ASN A 684 6.56 46.56 -38.36
C ASN A 684 6.81 46.22 -36.88
N GLU A 685 5.72 46.05 -36.14
CA GLU A 685 5.77 45.69 -34.72
C GLU A 685 6.47 44.34 -34.49
N ASN A 686 6.30 43.37 -35.41
CA ASN A 686 6.92 42.05 -35.29
C ASN A 686 8.45 42.08 -35.43
N MET A 687 9.02 43.00 -36.22
CA MET A 687 10.47 43.20 -36.27
C MET A 687 11.02 43.78 -34.94
N CYS A 688 10.26 44.67 -34.30
CA CYS A 688 10.60 45.20 -32.98
C CYS A 688 10.53 44.08 -31.92
N ASN A 689 9.49 43.27 -31.96
CA ASN A 689 9.34 42.10 -31.09
C ASN A 689 10.48 41.10 -31.30
N LEU A 690 10.82 40.76 -32.55
CA LEU A 690 11.89 39.79 -32.87
C LEU A 690 13.25 40.22 -32.32
N THR A 691 13.61 41.48 -32.47
CA THR A 691 14.94 42.01 -32.11
C THR A 691 15.04 42.53 -30.67
N GLY A 692 13.90 42.87 -30.05
CA GLY A 692 13.83 43.48 -28.71
C GLY A 692 14.17 44.97 -28.67
N TYR A 693 14.43 45.58 -29.83
CA TYR A 693 14.69 47.02 -29.95
C TYR A 693 13.41 47.75 -30.37
N SER A 694 13.25 48.98 -29.91
CA SER A 694 12.13 49.83 -30.35
C SER A 694 12.29 50.25 -31.81
N ALA A 695 11.18 50.62 -32.45
CA ALA A 695 11.20 51.08 -33.85
C ALA A 695 12.14 52.27 -34.08
N ASP A 696 12.28 53.16 -33.09
CA ASP A 696 13.16 54.33 -33.19
C ASP A 696 14.64 53.96 -32.96
N GLU A 697 14.93 52.99 -32.09
CA GLU A 697 16.29 52.44 -31.93
C GLU A 697 16.73 51.71 -33.20
N LEU A 698 15.87 50.85 -33.77
CA LEU A 698 16.18 50.09 -34.98
C LEU A 698 16.49 51.00 -36.18
N LYS A 699 15.83 52.15 -36.31
CA LYS A 699 16.13 53.12 -37.38
C LYS A 699 17.52 53.74 -37.29
N THR A 700 18.16 53.68 -36.11
CA THR A 700 19.52 54.20 -35.88
C THR A 700 20.61 53.13 -36.01
N MET A 701 20.22 51.85 -36.09
CA MET A 701 21.11 50.70 -36.11
C MET A 701 21.33 50.17 -37.53
N THR A 702 22.37 49.35 -37.69
CA THR A 702 22.67 48.55 -38.88
C THR A 702 22.42 47.07 -38.63
N ILE A 703 22.37 46.27 -39.70
CA ILE A 703 22.19 44.82 -39.59
C ILE A 703 23.35 44.12 -38.87
N PHE A 704 24.56 44.69 -38.90
CA PHE A 704 25.75 44.14 -38.24
C PHE A 704 25.75 44.36 -36.72
N ASP A 705 25.10 45.42 -36.24
CA ASP A 705 24.95 45.69 -34.80
C ASP A 705 24.10 44.61 -34.09
N MET A 706 23.27 43.90 -34.86
CA MET A 706 22.42 42.81 -34.37
C MET A 706 22.94 41.42 -34.74
N ALA A 707 23.84 41.28 -35.72
CA ALA A 707 24.32 39.97 -36.16
C ALA A 707 25.37 39.39 -35.20
N TYR A 708 25.39 38.07 -35.02
CA TYR A 708 26.40 37.39 -34.22
C TYR A 708 27.81 37.55 -34.85
N PRO A 709 28.87 37.85 -34.07
CA PRO A 709 30.19 38.20 -34.62
C PRO A 709 30.77 37.21 -35.64
N ASP A 710 30.64 35.90 -35.41
CA ASP A 710 31.14 34.86 -36.32
C ASP A 710 30.43 34.86 -37.68
N ASP A 711 29.21 35.39 -37.74
CA ASP A 711 28.39 35.41 -38.96
C ASP A 711 28.67 36.68 -39.81
N HIS A 712 29.39 37.68 -39.27
CA HIS A 712 29.65 38.96 -39.94
C HIS A 712 30.39 38.79 -41.28
N GLN A 713 31.39 37.90 -41.32
CA GLN A 713 32.15 37.64 -42.55
C GLN A 713 31.25 37.02 -43.63
N HIS A 714 30.43 36.05 -43.24
CA HIS A 714 29.50 35.39 -44.16
C HIS A 714 28.46 36.35 -44.73
N ILE A 715 27.87 37.21 -43.88
CA ILE A 715 26.89 38.22 -44.29
C ILE A 715 27.52 39.23 -45.26
N THR A 716 28.73 39.70 -44.97
CA THR A 716 29.45 40.68 -45.81
C THR A 716 29.75 40.12 -47.21
N GLU A 717 30.23 38.87 -47.29
CA GLU A 717 30.50 38.21 -48.57
C GLU A 717 29.24 38.02 -49.42
N MET A 718 28.09 37.76 -48.79
CA MET A 718 26.82 37.57 -49.48
C MET A 718 26.19 38.89 -49.95
N ILE A 719 26.24 39.95 -49.14
CA ILE A 719 25.77 41.30 -49.53
C ILE A 719 26.57 41.81 -50.72
N LYS A 720 27.91 41.67 -50.69
CA LYS A 720 28.78 42.11 -51.78
C LYS A 720 28.50 41.37 -53.09
N LYS A 721 28.34 40.04 -53.04
CA LYS A 721 27.95 39.23 -54.22
C LYS A 721 26.59 39.62 -54.79
N ALA A 722 25.66 40.05 -53.94
CA ALA A 722 24.32 40.46 -54.36
C ALA A 722 24.31 41.85 -55.03
N GLU A 723 25.15 42.78 -54.56
CA GLU A 723 25.34 44.10 -55.17
C GLU A 723 26.07 44.01 -56.52
N GLU A 724 27.06 43.12 -56.66
CA GLU A 724 27.82 42.91 -57.90
C GLU A 724 27.01 42.19 -58.99
N ASN A 725 26.17 41.22 -58.63
CA ASN A 725 25.43 40.39 -59.59
C ASN A 725 23.95 40.79 -59.78
N GLY A 726 23.48 41.82 -59.05
CA GLY A 726 22.09 42.27 -59.10
C GLY A 726 21.05 41.26 -58.58
N LYS A 727 21.50 40.20 -57.90
CA LYS A 727 20.65 39.13 -57.36
C LYS A 727 21.05 38.79 -55.93
N PHE A 728 20.15 39.03 -54.99
CA PHE A 728 20.25 38.53 -53.62
C PHE A 728 20.01 37.01 -53.59
N PRO A 729 20.62 36.27 -52.66
CA PRO A 729 20.27 34.88 -52.45
C PRO A 729 18.79 34.77 -52.07
N ASP A 730 18.10 33.72 -52.53
CA ASP A 730 16.67 33.53 -52.26
C ASP A 730 16.38 33.45 -50.75
N ARG A 731 17.35 32.96 -49.96
CA ARG A 731 17.29 32.83 -48.49
C ARG A 731 18.68 33.00 -47.88
N LEU A 732 18.77 33.68 -46.74
CA LEU A 732 19.98 33.78 -45.93
C LEU A 732 19.64 33.49 -44.46
N GLU A 733 20.28 32.48 -43.88
CA GLU A 733 20.10 32.08 -42.47
C GLU A 733 21.33 32.47 -41.65
N TYR A 734 21.13 33.15 -40.53
CA TYR A 734 22.21 33.60 -39.64
C TYR A 734 21.67 33.91 -38.24
N ARG A 735 22.57 34.13 -37.28
CA ARG A 735 22.20 34.41 -35.89
C ARG A 735 22.15 35.91 -35.62
N ILE A 736 21.15 36.34 -34.85
CA ILE A 736 21.06 37.69 -34.29
C ILE A 736 21.09 37.65 -32.76
N ILE A 737 21.62 38.73 -32.18
CA ILE A 737 21.66 38.99 -30.75
C ILE A 737 20.62 40.07 -30.46
N ARG A 738 19.66 39.75 -29.60
CA ARG A 738 18.63 40.69 -29.14
C ARG A 738 19.19 41.69 -28.16
N LYS A 739 18.42 42.75 -27.86
CA LYS A 739 18.77 43.77 -26.86
C LYS A 739 19.03 43.21 -25.45
N ASP A 740 18.35 42.11 -25.09
CA ASP A 740 18.51 41.42 -23.81
C ASP A 740 19.70 40.44 -23.79
N GLY A 741 20.44 40.32 -24.90
CA GLY A 741 21.56 39.39 -25.07
C GLY A 741 21.18 37.99 -25.54
N SER A 742 19.88 37.68 -25.70
CA SER A 742 19.45 36.36 -26.16
C SER A 742 19.68 36.16 -27.66
N LEU A 743 20.01 34.92 -28.04
CA LEU A 743 20.31 34.53 -29.41
C LEU A 743 19.03 34.09 -30.15
N ARG A 744 18.88 34.51 -31.41
CA ARG A 744 17.83 34.05 -32.32
C ARG A 744 18.42 33.64 -33.67
N PHE A 745 17.81 32.64 -34.30
CA PHE A 745 18.13 32.24 -35.68
C PHE A 745 17.09 32.85 -36.60
N VAL A 746 17.55 33.59 -37.61
CA VAL A 746 16.66 34.28 -38.55
C VAL A 746 16.93 33.89 -39.97
N GLN A 747 15.88 33.90 -40.79
CA GLN A 747 15.94 33.71 -42.23
C GLN A 747 15.45 34.99 -42.93
N ASN A 748 16.31 35.60 -43.75
CA ASN A 748 15.96 36.79 -44.53
C ASN A 748 15.56 36.45 -45.96
N ARG A 749 14.54 37.15 -46.46
CA ARG A 749 14.12 37.22 -47.86
C ARG A 749 14.01 38.68 -48.30
N TRP A 750 14.29 38.95 -49.58
CA TRP A 750 14.27 40.30 -50.14
C TRP A 750 13.15 40.46 -51.18
N GLY A 751 12.37 41.55 -51.08
CA GLY A 751 11.32 41.93 -52.02
C GLY A 751 11.68 43.19 -52.82
N LYS A 752 11.25 43.25 -54.09
CA LYS A 752 11.39 44.44 -54.95
C LYS A 752 10.11 45.30 -54.84
N LEU A 753 10.25 46.59 -54.52
CA LEU A 753 9.14 47.56 -54.55
C LEU A 753 8.94 48.09 -55.99
N ASP A 754 7.69 48.45 -56.30
CA ASP A 754 7.26 48.89 -57.64
C ASP A 754 7.90 50.22 -58.07
N GLU A 755 8.00 50.46 -59.38
CA GLU A 755 8.75 51.56 -60.01
C GLU A 755 8.19 52.97 -59.71
N SER A 756 7.04 53.07 -59.02
CA SER A 756 6.41 54.34 -58.59
C SER A 756 6.95 54.90 -57.28
N PHE A 757 7.79 54.15 -56.56
CA PHE A 757 8.51 54.64 -55.38
C PHE A 757 9.89 55.17 -55.80
N GLU A 758 10.13 56.49 -55.70
CA GLU A 758 11.37 57.19 -56.09
C GLU A 758 12.63 56.85 -55.25
N SER A 759 12.60 55.82 -54.40
CA SER A 759 13.66 55.49 -53.43
C SER A 759 14.30 54.12 -53.70
N SER A 760 15.61 54.01 -53.45
CA SER A 760 16.42 52.78 -53.55
C SER A 760 16.17 51.78 -52.41
N ALA A 761 15.05 51.91 -51.72
CA ALA A 761 14.68 51.10 -50.57
C ALA A 761 14.31 49.66 -50.94
N LYS A 762 14.81 48.72 -50.13
CA LYS A 762 14.60 47.28 -50.28
C LYS A 762 13.71 46.79 -49.14
N LEU A 763 12.71 45.98 -49.48
CA LEU A 763 11.88 45.30 -48.50
C LEU A 763 12.62 44.04 -48.03
N VAL A 764 12.84 43.91 -46.72
CA VAL A 764 13.40 42.72 -46.10
C VAL A 764 12.34 42.09 -45.23
N ILE A 765 12.09 40.81 -45.47
CA ILE A 765 11.21 39.97 -44.66
C ILE A 765 12.10 39.02 -43.89
N THR A 766 12.03 39.09 -42.56
CA THR A 766 12.82 38.31 -41.62
C THR A 766 11.90 37.37 -40.86
N SER A 767 12.04 36.08 -41.13
CA SER A 767 11.34 35.02 -40.40
C SER A 767 12.21 34.51 -39.25
N ASP A 768 11.62 34.35 -38.07
CA ASP A 768 12.24 33.64 -36.96
C ASP A 768 12.21 32.13 -37.24
N ILE A 769 13.39 31.49 -37.31
CA ILE A 769 13.52 30.03 -37.51
C ILE A 769 14.07 29.35 -36.26
N THR A 770 14.15 30.07 -35.13
CA THR A 770 14.70 29.59 -33.87
C THR A 770 14.01 28.29 -33.43
N ASP A 771 12.68 28.27 -33.41
CA ASP A 771 11.91 27.08 -33.00
C ASP A 771 12.16 25.87 -33.89
N ARG A 772 12.32 26.07 -35.22
CA ARG A 772 12.61 24.99 -36.17
C ARG A 772 13.97 24.35 -35.87
N VAL A 773 15.00 25.18 -35.66
CA VAL A 773 16.37 24.71 -35.41
C VAL A 773 16.45 23.99 -34.07
N PHE A 774 15.80 24.52 -33.03
CA PHE A 774 15.76 23.86 -31.72
C PHE A 774 14.98 22.54 -31.75
N GLN A 775 13.81 22.48 -32.41
CA GLN A 775 13.04 21.24 -32.56
C GLN A 775 13.80 20.15 -33.32
N GLU A 776 14.54 20.49 -34.37
CA GLU A 776 15.35 19.52 -35.11
C GLU A 776 16.51 18.98 -34.26
N GLN A 777 17.12 19.81 -33.42
CA GLN A 777 18.18 19.40 -32.49
C GLN A 777 17.62 18.52 -31.34
N GLU A 778 16.46 18.87 -30.79
CA GLU A 778 15.75 18.10 -29.77
C GLU A 778 15.44 16.67 -30.25
N ILE A 779 14.89 16.51 -31.46
CA ILE A 779 14.61 15.19 -32.04
C ILE A 779 15.86 14.34 -32.12
N ARG A 780 16.97 14.92 -32.58
CA ARG A 780 18.24 14.18 -32.67
C ARG A 780 18.71 13.72 -31.30
N LYS A 781 18.64 14.59 -30.29
CA LYS A 781 19.00 14.23 -28.90
C LYS A 781 18.15 13.09 -28.36
N LEU A 782 16.83 13.17 -28.51
CA LEU A 782 15.89 12.14 -28.02
C LEU A 782 16.05 10.79 -28.76
N GLN A 783 16.28 10.83 -30.08
CA GLN A 783 16.58 9.61 -30.86
C GLN A 783 17.85 8.92 -30.36
N MET A 784 18.90 9.69 -30.11
CA MET A 784 20.17 9.15 -29.61
C MET A 784 20.04 8.56 -28.21
N ALA A 785 19.21 9.17 -27.35
CA ALA A 785 18.90 8.62 -26.03
C ALA A 785 18.24 7.23 -26.15
N ILE A 786 17.22 7.08 -26.99
CA ILE A 786 16.51 5.80 -27.19
C ILE A 786 17.41 4.72 -27.80
N GLU A 787 18.31 5.08 -28.72
CA GLU A 787 19.24 4.12 -29.34
C GLU A 787 20.32 3.61 -28.40
N GLN A 788 20.72 4.40 -27.40
CA GLN A 788 21.83 4.08 -26.49
C GLN A 788 21.36 3.51 -25.14
N ILE A 789 20.06 3.53 -24.84
CA ILE A 789 19.47 2.95 -23.63
C ILE A 789 19.70 1.41 -23.56
N PRO A 790 20.24 0.88 -22.45
CA PRO A 790 20.43 -0.57 -22.24
C PRO A 790 19.15 -1.33 -21.87
N LEU A 791 17.99 -0.94 -22.44
CA LEU A 791 16.71 -1.64 -22.30
C LEU A 791 16.20 -2.07 -23.67
N SER A 792 15.47 -3.18 -23.73
CA SER A 792 14.90 -3.66 -24.99
C SER A 792 13.62 -2.88 -25.29
N ILE A 793 13.63 -2.08 -26.36
CA ILE A 793 12.50 -1.24 -26.77
C ILE A 793 11.96 -1.72 -28.12
N ILE A 794 10.65 -1.91 -28.18
CA ILE A 794 9.90 -2.29 -29.38
C ILE A 794 8.75 -1.32 -29.57
N ILE A 795 8.59 -0.77 -30.78
CA ILE A 795 7.42 0.05 -31.14
C ILE A 795 6.66 -0.69 -32.24
N THR A 796 5.35 -0.83 -32.03
CA THR A 796 4.43 -1.46 -32.97
C THR A 796 3.32 -0.51 -33.38
N ASN A 797 2.73 -0.74 -34.55
CA ASN A 797 1.48 -0.07 -34.93
C ASN A 797 0.29 -0.58 -34.10
N ALA A 798 -0.90 0.01 -34.28
CA ALA A 798 -2.13 -0.39 -33.58
C ALA A 798 -2.55 -1.88 -33.80
N ASP A 799 -2.03 -2.55 -34.82
CA ASP A 799 -2.26 -3.98 -35.09
C ASP A 799 -1.18 -4.88 -34.44
N GLY A 800 -0.23 -4.31 -33.70
CA GLY A 800 0.86 -5.03 -33.05
C GLY A 800 1.97 -5.51 -34.00
N ILE A 801 2.13 -4.84 -35.16
CA ILE A 801 3.23 -5.09 -36.10
C ILE A 801 4.42 -4.19 -35.75
N ILE A 802 5.61 -4.77 -35.61
CA ILE A 802 6.84 -4.07 -35.25
C ILE A 802 7.24 -3.09 -36.36
N GLU A 803 7.32 -1.81 -36.01
CA GLU A 803 7.83 -0.75 -36.89
C GLU A 803 9.25 -0.34 -36.54
N TYR A 804 9.61 -0.42 -35.26
CA TYR A 804 10.92 -0.05 -34.74
C TYR A 804 11.35 -0.96 -33.58
N VAL A 805 12.66 -1.23 -33.52
CA VAL A 805 13.34 -1.88 -32.39
C VAL A 805 14.68 -1.17 -32.18
N ASN A 806 15.07 -0.98 -30.93
CA ASN A 806 16.36 -0.34 -30.61
C ASN A 806 17.54 -1.34 -30.72
N PRO A 807 18.80 -0.86 -30.77
CA PRO A 807 19.97 -1.73 -30.87
C PRO A 807 20.11 -2.76 -29.74
N TYR A 808 19.68 -2.43 -28.52
CA TYR A 808 19.72 -3.35 -27.39
C TYR A 808 18.80 -4.55 -27.59
N PHE A 809 17.58 -4.36 -28.12
CA PHE A 809 16.70 -5.46 -28.52
C PHE A 809 17.41 -6.44 -29.46
N CYS A 810 18.14 -5.93 -30.46
CA CYS A 810 18.86 -6.77 -31.41
C CYS A 810 19.97 -7.59 -30.73
N LYS A 811 20.71 -6.95 -29.82
CA LYS A 811 21.78 -7.60 -29.04
C LYS A 811 21.23 -8.69 -28.11
N LEU A 812 20.13 -8.42 -27.43
CA LEU A 812 19.51 -9.34 -26.46
C LEU A 812 18.87 -10.56 -27.14
N THR A 813 18.13 -10.32 -28.22
CA THR A 813 17.29 -11.35 -28.86
C THR A 813 18.00 -12.09 -30.00
N GLY A 814 19.08 -11.50 -30.55
CA GLY A 814 19.82 -12.01 -31.71
C GLY A 814 19.14 -11.76 -33.06
N TYR A 815 18.00 -11.09 -33.08
CA TYR A 815 17.33 -10.67 -34.32
C TYR A 815 17.84 -9.33 -34.81
N SER A 816 18.06 -9.19 -36.11
CA SER A 816 18.38 -7.88 -36.70
C SER A 816 17.13 -7.03 -36.92
N THR A 817 17.28 -5.70 -36.95
CA THR A 817 16.19 -4.76 -37.24
C THR A 817 15.44 -5.11 -38.53
N ARG A 818 16.15 -5.57 -39.57
CA ARG A 818 15.55 -5.98 -40.85
C ARG A 818 14.70 -7.23 -40.74
N GLU A 819 15.06 -8.16 -39.86
CA GLU A 819 14.31 -9.40 -39.63
C GLU A 819 13.08 -9.17 -38.74
N SER A 820 13.19 -8.25 -37.78
CA SER A 820 12.12 -7.93 -36.83
C SER A 820 11.06 -6.98 -37.40
N LYS A 821 11.45 -6.02 -38.23
CA LYS A 821 10.52 -5.05 -38.81
C LYS A 821 9.47 -5.73 -39.70
N GLY A 822 8.20 -5.38 -39.49
CA GLY A 822 7.06 -5.98 -40.20
C GLY A 822 6.61 -7.34 -39.65
N LYS A 823 7.23 -7.83 -38.56
CA LYS A 823 6.78 -9.04 -37.84
C LYS A 823 5.98 -8.65 -36.60
N ASN A 824 5.24 -9.59 -36.04
CA ASN A 824 4.59 -9.43 -34.75
C ASN A 824 5.55 -9.83 -33.61
N PRO A 825 5.55 -9.19 -32.43
CA PRO A 825 6.41 -9.54 -31.28
C PRO A 825 6.34 -11.02 -30.85
N ARG A 826 5.30 -11.75 -31.28
CA ARG A 826 5.19 -13.22 -31.15
C ARG A 826 6.34 -14.01 -31.77
N ILE A 827 7.23 -13.40 -32.57
CA ILE A 827 8.48 -14.04 -33.00
C ILE A 827 9.36 -14.50 -31.82
N LEU A 828 9.20 -13.89 -30.65
CA LEU A 828 9.92 -14.24 -29.42
C LEU A 828 9.17 -15.28 -28.56
N ASN A 829 7.93 -15.63 -28.90
CA ASN A 829 7.07 -16.41 -28.02
C ASN A 829 7.59 -17.86 -27.86
N ALA A 830 7.81 -18.28 -26.62
CA ALA A 830 8.25 -19.64 -26.29
C ALA A 830 7.11 -20.68 -26.16
N GLY A 831 5.84 -20.25 -26.23
CA GLY A 831 4.66 -21.11 -26.14
C GLY A 831 4.34 -21.61 -24.73
N ARG A 832 4.91 -20.98 -23.68
CA ARG A 832 4.78 -21.43 -22.27
C ARG A 832 3.73 -20.68 -21.44
N LEU A 833 3.17 -19.61 -21.98
CA LEU A 833 2.10 -18.85 -21.33
C LEU A 833 0.74 -19.23 -21.90
N GLU A 834 -0.26 -19.31 -21.02
CA GLU A 834 -1.65 -19.61 -21.40
C GLU A 834 -2.24 -18.52 -22.31
N ALA A 835 -3.15 -18.92 -23.21
CA ALA A 835 -3.84 -18.01 -24.11
C ALA A 835 -4.61 -16.89 -23.38
N ALA A 836 -5.07 -17.17 -22.15
CA ALA A 836 -5.74 -16.20 -21.28
C ALA A 836 -4.83 -15.00 -20.91
N HIS A 837 -3.53 -15.23 -20.74
CA HIS A 837 -2.57 -14.18 -20.38
C HIS A 837 -2.42 -13.16 -21.51
N TYR A 838 -2.29 -13.63 -22.76
CA TYR A 838 -2.24 -12.78 -23.95
C TYR A 838 -3.58 -12.07 -24.21
N LYS A 839 -4.71 -12.72 -23.90
CA LYS A 839 -6.03 -12.10 -24.03
C LYS A 839 -6.18 -10.91 -23.07
N LYS A 840 -5.79 -11.08 -21.81
CA LYS A 840 -5.80 -10.00 -20.81
C LYS A 840 -4.91 -8.83 -21.20
N LEU A 841 -3.72 -9.11 -21.75
CA LEU A 841 -2.83 -8.09 -22.31
C LEU A 841 -3.54 -7.25 -23.37
N TRP A 842 -4.10 -7.90 -24.40
CA TRP A 842 -4.77 -7.19 -25.49
C TRP A 842 -6.00 -6.40 -25.01
N GLU A 843 -6.80 -6.98 -24.11
CA GLU A 843 -7.92 -6.27 -23.50
C GLU A 843 -7.51 -5.03 -22.70
N THR A 844 -6.31 -5.03 -22.09
CA THR A 844 -5.79 -3.91 -21.31
C THR A 844 -5.28 -2.81 -22.23
N ILE A 845 -4.36 -3.14 -23.13
CA ILE A 845 -3.74 -2.14 -24.00
C ILE A 845 -4.72 -1.55 -25.02
N SER A 846 -5.71 -2.32 -25.48
CA SER A 846 -6.74 -1.81 -26.41
C SER A 846 -7.79 -0.91 -25.75
N LYS A 847 -7.94 -0.97 -24.42
CA LYS A 847 -8.70 0.05 -23.65
C LYS A 847 -7.89 1.33 -23.44
N GLY A 848 -6.60 1.27 -23.71
CA GLY A 848 -5.67 2.37 -23.59
C GLY A 848 -5.04 2.49 -22.20
N ASP A 849 -5.07 1.41 -21.42
CA ASP A 849 -4.37 1.29 -20.13
C ASP A 849 -2.99 0.65 -20.32
N ASP A 850 -2.05 1.00 -19.44
CA ASP A 850 -0.72 0.38 -19.41
C ASP A 850 -0.82 -1.06 -18.91
N TRP A 851 -0.09 -1.96 -19.57
CA TRP A 851 -0.03 -3.35 -19.18
C TRP A 851 1.38 -3.71 -18.69
N GLU A 852 1.45 -4.35 -17.53
CA GLU A 852 2.68 -4.89 -16.98
C GLU A 852 2.54 -6.40 -16.80
N GLY A 853 3.61 -7.12 -17.12
CA GLY A 853 3.68 -8.55 -16.87
C GLY A 853 4.97 -9.19 -17.33
N GLU A 854 5.11 -10.47 -17.01
CA GLU A 854 6.31 -11.24 -17.29
C GLU A 854 6.05 -12.23 -18.42
N PHE A 855 7.05 -12.38 -19.30
CA PHE A 855 7.04 -13.39 -20.34
C PHE A 855 8.23 -14.34 -20.22
N ILE A 856 8.01 -15.59 -20.62
CA ILE A 856 9.10 -16.50 -20.99
C ILE A 856 9.20 -16.45 -22.51
N ASN A 857 10.28 -15.89 -23.01
CA ASN A 857 10.54 -15.75 -24.43
C ASN A 857 11.74 -16.59 -24.86
N LYS A 858 11.90 -16.72 -26.18
CA LYS A 858 12.96 -17.45 -26.83
C LYS A 858 13.78 -16.52 -27.71
N LYS A 859 15.11 -16.56 -27.55
CA LYS A 859 16.06 -15.88 -28.45
C LYS A 859 16.12 -16.59 -29.80
N LYS A 860 16.76 -15.97 -30.80
CA LYS A 860 16.91 -16.54 -32.14
C LYS A 860 17.63 -17.90 -32.14
N ASP A 861 18.58 -18.10 -31.23
CA ASP A 861 19.34 -19.34 -31.06
C ASP A 861 18.58 -20.46 -30.33
N GLY A 862 17.39 -20.17 -29.81
CA GLY A 862 16.56 -21.14 -29.08
C GLY A 862 16.65 -21.06 -27.56
N THR A 863 17.56 -20.26 -26.98
CA THR A 863 17.65 -20.09 -25.53
C THR A 863 16.43 -19.38 -24.97
N LEU A 864 15.93 -19.88 -23.83
CA LEU A 864 14.82 -19.28 -23.11
C LEU A 864 15.35 -18.20 -22.16
N TYR A 865 14.61 -17.11 -22.06
CA TYR A 865 14.89 -16.04 -21.11
C TYR A 865 13.57 -15.49 -20.56
N TRP A 866 13.61 -15.07 -19.30
CA TRP A 866 12.52 -14.36 -18.68
C TRP A 866 12.66 -12.87 -18.98
N GLU A 867 11.57 -12.25 -19.38
CA GLU A 867 11.49 -10.80 -19.50
C GLU A 867 10.37 -10.26 -18.63
N SER A 868 10.62 -9.16 -17.94
CA SER A 868 9.57 -8.27 -17.45
C SER A 868 9.30 -7.23 -18.53
N ALA A 869 8.03 -6.99 -18.83
CA ALA A 869 7.62 -6.11 -19.90
C ALA A 869 6.50 -5.15 -19.47
N THR A 870 6.69 -3.88 -19.81
CA THR A 870 5.68 -2.83 -19.72
C THR A 870 5.27 -2.45 -21.14
N ILE A 871 3.97 -2.47 -21.42
CA ILE A 871 3.41 -2.16 -22.74
C ILE A 871 2.43 -0.99 -22.61
N CYS A 872 2.77 0.12 -23.27
CA CYS A 872 2.05 1.39 -23.18
C CYS A 872 1.41 1.74 -24.54
N PRO A 873 0.11 2.09 -24.58
CA PRO A 873 -0.56 2.57 -25.78
C PRO A 873 -0.26 4.06 -26.03
N LEU A 874 0.28 4.37 -27.20
CA LEU A 874 0.50 5.75 -27.66
C LEU A 874 -0.75 6.30 -28.33
N ARG A 875 -1.16 7.50 -27.92
CA ARG A 875 -2.39 8.16 -28.38
C ARG A 875 -2.06 9.36 -29.27
N ASP A 876 -2.93 9.61 -30.25
CA ASP A 876 -2.91 10.88 -30.98
C ASP A 876 -3.60 12.00 -30.19
N SER A 877 -3.54 13.22 -30.74
CA SER A 877 -4.25 14.40 -30.21
C SER A 877 -5.77 14.26 -30.09
N ARG A 878 -6.38 13.21 -30.66
CA ARG A 878 -7.81 12.89 -30.56
C ARG A 878 -8.08 11.76 -29.57
N GLY A 879 -7.07 11.30 -28.84
CA GLY A 879 -7.15 10.23 -27.84
C GLY A 879 -7.19 8.81 -28.41
N SER A 880 -7.04 8.66 -29.73
CA SER A 880 -7.07 7.36 -30.41
C SER A 880 -5.70 6.68 -30.36
N ILE A 881 -5.68 5.38 -30.09
CA ILE A 881 -4.42 4.59 -30.02
C ILE A 881 -3.85 4.43 -31.42
N THR A 882 -2.60 4.83 -31.61
CA THR A 882 -1.88 4.75 -32.90
C THR A 882 -0.79 3.69 -32.91
N HIS A 883 -0.11 3.51 -31.77
CA HIS A 883 1.03 2.60 -31.62
C HIS A 883 1.02 1.99 -30.22
N TYR A 884 1.76 0.88 -30.04
CA TYR A 884 2.12 0.37 -28.72
C TYR A 884 3.63 0.34 -28.58
N ILE A 885 4.12 0.76 -27.41
CA ILE A 885 5.53 0.66 -27.03
C ILE A 885 5.65 -0.47 -26.03
N GLY A 886 6.59 -1.39 -26.24
CA GLY A 886 7.01 -2.37 -25.25
C GLY A 886 8.42 -2.06 -24.75
N ILE A 887 8.56 -1.83 -23.46
CA ILE A 887 9.84 -1.70 -22.75
C ILE A 887 10.06 -3.00 -21.98
N LYS A 888 11.22 -3.63 -22.18
CA LYS A 888 11.48 -4.99 -21.68
C LYS A 888 12.84 -5.10 -20.99
N ILE A 889 12.83 -5.78 -19.84
CA ILE A 889 13.99 -6.05 -18.99
C ILE A 889 14.18 -7.56 -18.90
N ASP A 890 15.41 -8.06 -19.10
CA ASP A 890 15.73 -9.47 -18.87
C ASP A 890 15.87 -9.72 -17.35
N ILE A 891 15.02 -10.59 -16.80
CA ILE A 891 14.97 -10.95 -15.37
C ILE A 891 15.35 -12.42 -15.12
N THR A 892 16.00 -13.07 -16.09
CA THR A 892 16.30 -14.51 -16.04
C THR A 892 17.11 -14.91 -14.81
N GLU A 893 18.15 -14.13 -14.47
CA GLU A 893 19.02 -14.43 -13.33
C GLU A 893 18.28 -14.28 -11.98
N GLU A 894 17.36 -13.33 -11.88
CA GLU A 894 16.58 -13.05 -10.67
C GLU A 894 15.56 -14.15 -10.41
N LYS A 895 14.90 -14.66 -11.46
CA LYS A 895 13.93 -15.76 -11.35
C LYS A 895 14.58 -17.06 -10.89
N LEU A 896 15.74 -17.41 -11.46
CA LEU A 896 16.47 -18.62 -11.05
C LEU A 896 16.84 -18.59 -9.56
N LYS A 897 17.36 -17.45 -9.07
CA LYS A 897 17.69 -17.28 -7.65
C LYS A 897 16.45 -17.32 -6.74
N ALA A 898 15.34 -16.75 -7.18
CA ALA A 898 14.09 -16.74 -6.40
C ALA A 898 13.46 -18.15 -6.28
N GLU A 899 13.48 -18.94 -7.37
CA GLU A 899 12.98 -20.32 -7.36
C GLU A 899 13.82 -21.22 -6.45
N GLU A 900 15.15 -21.09 -6.50
CA GLU A 900 16.06 -21.81 -5.60
C GLU A 900 15.81 -21.47 -4.12
N GLN A 901 15.63 -20.19 -3.80
CA GLN A 901 15.34 -19.73 -2.44
C GLN A 901 13.98 -20.23 -1.92
N SER A 902 12.93 -20.18 -2.75
CA SER A 902 11.59 -20.65 -2.36
C SER A 902 11.58 -22.15 -2.10
N ALA A 903 12.22 -22.93 -2.99
CA ALA A 903 12.34 -24.39 -2.83
C ALA A 903 13.10 -24.75 -1.55
N MET A 904 14.15 -24.00 -1.21
CA MET A 904 14.91 -24.17 0.02
C MET A 904 14.09 -23.80 1.27
N GLN A 905 13.32 -22.71 1.23
CA GLN A 905 12.48 -22.28 2.34
C GLN A 905 11.36 -23.28 2.66
N ASP A 906 10.68 -23.83 1.65
CA ASP A 906 9.63 -24.82 1.87
C ASP A 906 10.20 -26.13 2.44
N ARG A 907 11.39 -26.54 1.98
CA ARG A 907 12.11 -27.69 2.54
C ARG A 907 12.48 -27.45 4.02
N LEU A 908 12.95 -26.26 4.36
CA LEU A 908 13.28 -25.87 5.74
C LEU A 908 12.03 -25.78 6.63
N ARG A 909 10.91 -25.24 6.14
CA ARG A 909 9.63 -25.21 6.89
C ARG A 909 9.14 -26.62 7.21
N HIS A 910 9.20 -27.52 6.24
CA HIS A 910 8.79 -28.91 6.45
C HIS A 910 9.72 -29.64 7.44
N GLN A 911 11.03 -29.40 7.37
CA GLN A 911 12.00 -29.94 8.34
C GLN A 911 11.78 -29.40 9.77
N LYS A 912 11.60 -28.09 9.95
CA LYS A 912 11.36 -27.49 11.27
C LYS A 912 10.08 -28.00 11.93
N LYS A 913 9.02 -28.22 11.14
CA LYS A 913 7.76 -28.77 11.64
C LYS A 913 7.93 -30.20 12.16
N LEU A 914 8.76 -31.01 11.49
CA LEU A 914 9.10 -32.36 11.91
C LEU A 914 10.01 -32.36 13.16
N GLU A 915 11.01 -31.48 13.21
CA GLU A 915 11.92 -31.37 14.35
C GLU A 915 11.19 -30.94 15.64
N SER A 916 10.25 -29.99 15.53
CA SER A 916 9.41 -29.53 16.65
C SER A 916 8.52 -30.65 17.21
N ILE A 917 7.86 -31.42 16.33
CA ILE A 917 7.09 -32.61 16.73
C ILE A 917 8.00 -33.64 17.40
N GLY A 918 9.23 -33.81 16.91
CA GLY A 918 10.20 -34.77 17.46
C GLY A 918 10.69 -34.46 18.86
N VAL A 919 11.00 -33.19 19.16
CA VAL A 919 11.44 -32.73 20.49
C VAL A 919 10.30 -32.80 21.51
N LEU A 920 9.09 -32.36 21.12
CA LEU A 920 7.90 -32.41 21.97
C LEU A 920 7.50 -33.86 22.29
N ALA A 921 7.50 -34.74 21.28
CA ALA A 921 7.23 -36.17 21.47
C ALA A 921 8.24 -36.82 22.42
N GLY A 922 9.51 -36.43 22.35
CA GLY A 922 10.60 -36.87 23.23
C GLY A 922 10.36 -36.59 24.71
N GLY A 923 10.09 -35.33 25.04
CA GLY A 923 9.85 -34.88 26.42
C GLY A 923 8.55 -35.42 27.00
N VAL A 924 7.45 -35.30 26.24
CA VAL A 924 6.12 -35.78 26.65
C VAL A 924 6.11 -37.29 26.90
N ALA A 925 6.81 -38.05 26.06
CA ALA A 925 6.91 -39.50 26.25
C ALA A 925 7.59 -39.88 27.57
N HIS A 926 8.65 -39.16 27.94
CA HIS A 926 9.38 -39.45 29.18
C HIS A 926 8.56 -39.06 30.42
N GLU A 927 7.81 -37.95 30.36
CA GLU A 927 6.96 -37.49 31.46
C GLU A 927 5.70 -38.33 31.65
N ILE A 928 5.13 -38.90 30.57
CA ILE A 928 3.94 -39.77 30.67
C ILE A 928 4.33 -41.21 31.05
N ASN A 929 5.44 -41.76 30.52
CA ASN A 929 5.83 -43.14 30.82
C ASN A 929 6.14 -43.38 32.31
N ASN A 930 6.69 -42.38 33.00
CA ASN A 930 7.08 -42.48 34.40
C ASN A 930 5.88 -42.74 35.34
N PRO A 931 4.83 -41.90 35.40
CA PRO A 931 3.66 -42.16 36.22
C PRO A 931 2.85 -43.36 35.72
N LEU A 932 2.85 -43.61 34.41
CA LEU A 932 2.13 -44.73 33.80
C LEU A 932 2.70 -46.09 34.23
N MET A 933 4.02 -46.26 34.25
CA MET A 933 4.65 -47.46 34.81
C MET A 933 4.34 -47.62 36.30
N GLY A 934 4.26 -46.52 37.05
CA GLY A 934 3.81 -46.53 38.44
C GLY A 934 2.40 -47.11 38.58
N ILE A 935 1.46 -46.63 37.78
CA ILE A 935 0.06 -47.12 37.77
C ILE A 935 0.00 -48.60 37.38
N ILE A 936 0.72 -49.01 36.34
CA ILE A 936 0.78 -50.42 35.90
C ILE A 936 1.33 -51.30 37.02
N ASN A 937 2.41 -50.89 37.69
CA ASN A 937 3.03 -51.67 38.77
C ASN A 937 2.12 -51.78 40.00
N TYR A 938 1.45 -50.70 40.41
CA TYR A 938 0.49 -50.78 41.51
C TYR A 938 -0.69 -51.69 41.16
N ALA A 939 -1.19 -51.60 39.95
CA ALA A 939 -2.22 -52.52 39.47
C ALA A 939 -1.68 -53.96 39.45
N GLN A 940 -0.48 -54.23 38.96
CA GLN A 940 0.10 -55.57 38.98
C GLN A 940 0.20 -56.14 40.41
N LEU A 941 0.63 -55.34 41.38
CA LEU A 941 0.71 -55.75 42.79
C LEU A 941 -0.68 -56.06 43.40
N ILE A 942 -1.72 -55.34 42.99
CA ILE A 942 -3.11 -55.59 43.40
C ILE A 942 -3.61 -56.88 42.75
N TYR A 943 -3.31 -57.09 41.47
CA TYR A 943 -3.70 -58.27 40.69
C TYR A 943 -3.08 -59.55 41.25
N ASP A 944 -1.81 -59.47 41.68
CA ASP A 944 -1.06 -60.61 42.22
C ASP A 944 -1.48 -61.00 43.65
N ARG A 945 -2.09 -60.07 44.41
CA ARG A 945 -2.44 -60.26 45.84
C ARG A 945 -3.92 -60.51 46.12
N ILE A 946 -4.81 -60.20 45.19
CA ILE A 946 -6.27 -60.30 45.40
C ILE A 946 -6.84 -61.43 44.55
N GLU A 947 -7.59 -62.34 45.20
CA GLU A 947 -8.30 -63.45 44.53
C GLU A 947 -9.74 -63.11 44.15
N GLU A 948 -10.25 -61.94 44.56
CA GLU A 948 -11.63 -61.53 44.24
C GLU A 948 -11.81 -61.29 42.73
N PRO A 949 -12.70 -62.04 42.05
CA PRO A 949 -12.78 -62.03 40.58
C PRO A 949 -13.07 -60.64 39.99
N LYS A 950 -13.96 -59.87 40.62
CA LYS A 950 -14.33 -58.52 40.13
C LYS A 950 -13.15 -57.55 40.18
N ILE A 951 -12.42 -57.53 41.30
CA ILE A 951 -11.26 -56.65 41.48
C ILE A 951 -10.14 -57.06 40.52
N ARG A 952 -9.94 -58.36 40.34
CA ARG A 952 -8.99 -58.90 39.39
C ARG A 952 -9.26 -58.43 37.96
N THR A 953 -10.52 -58.47 37.50
CA THR A 953 -10.93 -57.97 36.18
C THR A 953 -10.69 -56.46 36.01
N PHE A 954 -10.97 -55.65 37.04
CA PHE A 954 -10.67 -54.21 36.99
C PHE A 954 -9.18 -53.93 36.90
N THR A 955 -8.39 -54.71 37.64
CA THR A 955 -6.94 -54.52 37.72
C THR A 955 -6.25 -54.95 36.42
N GLU A 956 -6.69 -56.04 35.80
CA GLU A 956 -6.33 -56.41 34.42
C GLU A 956 -6.65 -55.31 33.42
N GLY A 957 -7.83 -54.68 33.55
CA GLY A 957 -8.22 -53.54 32.73
C GLY A 957 -7.23 -52.38 32.82
N ILE A 958 -6.79 -52.03 34.03
CA ILE A 958 -5.82 -50.95 34.27
C ILE A 958 -4.45 -51.29 33.68
N ILE A 959 -3.96 -52.52 33.89
CA ILE A 959 -2.68 -52.97 33.33
C ILE A 959 -2.71 -52.96 31.80
N ARG A 960 -3.81 -53.42 31.20
CA ARG A 960 -4.00 -53.45 29.74
C ARG A 960 -4.01 -52.04 29.15
N GLU A 961 -4.79 -51.11 29.71
CA GLU A 961 -4.82 -49.73 29.22
C GLU A 961 -3.49 -49.00 29.46
N GLY A 962 -2.82 -49.26 30.58
CA GLY A 962 -1.49 -48.71 30.85
C GLY A 962 -0.47 -49.17 29.80
N ASN A 963 -0.40 -50.47 29.52
CA ASN A 963 0.49 -51.02 28.49
C ASN A 963 0.16 -50.48 27.10
N ARG A 964 -1.11 -50.19 26.83
CA ARG A 964 -1.56 -49.61 25.56
C ARG A 964 -1.09 -48.17 25.39
N ILE A 965 -1.24 -47.32 26.41
CA ILE A 965 -0.74 -45.94 26.39
C ILE A 965 0.78 -45.94 26.18
N ALA A 966 1.51 -46.84 26.85
CA ALA A 966 2.95 -47.00 26.66
C ALA A 966 3.32 -47.44 25.22
N LYS A 967 2.47 -48.24 24.56
CA LYS A 967 2.66 -48.63 23.15
C LYS A 967 2.44 -47.45 22.20
N ILE A 968 1.40 -46.63 22.42
CA ILE A 968 1.13 -45.43 21.61
C ILE A 968 2.29 -44.45 21.70
N ILE A 969 2.79 -44.19 22.91
CA ILE A 969 3.91 -43.29 23.16
C ILE A 969 5.19 -43.79 22.48
N ARG A 970 5.48 -45.09 22.54
CA ARG A 970 6.63 -45.69 21.84
C ARG A 970 6.52 -45.55 20.32
N ASN A 971 5.33 -45.75 19.75
CA ASN A 971 5.09 -45.57 18.31
C ASN A 971 5.23 -44.10 17.89
N LEU A 972 4.74 -43.17 18.71
CA LEU A 972 4.89 -41.72 18.50
C LEU A 972 6.38 -41.31 18.53
N LEU A 973 7.15 -41.83 19.49
CA LEU A 973 8.60 -41.64 19.57
C LEU A 973 9.35 -42.23 18.38
N ALA A 974 8.93 -43.40 17.90
CA ALA A 974 9.51 -44.04 16.72
C ALA A 974 9.24 -43.24 15.44
N PHE A 975 8.06 -42.63 15.32
CA PHE A 975 7.70 -41.70 14.24
C PHE A 975 8.51 -40.38 14.30
N ALA A 976 8.73 -39.87 15.51
CA ALA A 976 9.45 -38.63 15.79
C ALA A 976 10.97 -38.71 15.60
N ARG A 977 11.57 -39.89 15.83
CA ARG A 977 13.02 -40.08 15.74
C ARG A 977 13.41 -40.53 14.33
N GLN A 978 14.05 -39.65 13.56
CA GLN A 978 14.86 -40.10 12.43
C GLN A 978 15.98 -41.01 12.94
N ARG A 979 15.92 -42.30 12.63
CA ARG A 979 17.08 -43.19 12.78
C ARG A 979 18.14 -42.75 11.77
N LYS A 980 19.43 -42.80 12.15
CA LYS A 980 20.54 -42.68 11.20
C LYS A 980 20.28 -43.66 10.05
N GLN A 981 20.13 -43.16 8.83
CA GLN A 981 19.89 -43.98 7.65
C GLN A 981 21.07 -44.95 7.48
N GLU A 982 20.80 -46.24 7.57
CA GLU A 982 21.73 -47.26 7.09
C GLU A 982 21.79 -47.17 5.55
N PRO A 983 22.94 -47.44 4.93
CA PRO A 983 23.04 -47.43 3.48
C PRO A 983 22.07 -48.47 2.88
N PHE A 984 21.45 -48.13 1.75
CA PHE A 984 20.64 -49.09 0.98
C PHE A 984 21.53 -50.23 0.51
N GLN A 985 21.13 -51.47 0.80
CA GLN A 985 21.84 -52.67 0.36
C GLN A 985 20.91 -53.55 -0.48
N PRO A 986 21.46 -54.31 -1.45
CA PRO A 986 20.65 -55.22 -2.26
C PRO A 986 20.17 -56.40 -1.41
N HIS A 987 18.86 -56.56 -1.30
CA HIS A 987 18.24 -57.66 -0.56
C HIS A 987 17.28 -58.47 -1.45
N SER A 988 17.24 -59.79 -1.20
CA SER A 988 16.27 -60.72 -1.78
C SER A 988 14.92 -60.53 -1.10
N ILE A 989 13.86 -60.24 -1.88
CA ILE A 989 12.50 -60.09 -1.34
C ILE A 989 11.99 -61.40 -0.71
N PRO A 990 12.18 -62.59 -1.31
CA PRO A 990 11.87 -63.86 -0.64
C PRO A 990 12.48 -63.99 0.76
N ASP A 991 13.77 -63.69 0.90
CA ASP A 991 14.49 -63.80 2.18
C ASP A 991 13.93 -62.83 3.24
N LEU A 992 13.54 -61.62 2.82
CA LEU A 992 12.90 -60.64 3.69
C LEU A 992 11.52 -61.11 4.17
N ILE A 993 10.74 -61.73 3.28
CA ILE A 993 9.43 -62.28 3.63
C ILE A 993 9.59 -63.46 4.60
N ASP A 994 10.54 -64.37 4.34
CA ASP A 994 10.84 -65.49 5.24
C ASP A 994 11.27 -65.03 6.63
N ALA A 995 12.13 -64.00 6.71
CA ALA A 995 12.54 -63.40 7.96
C ALA A 995 11.34 -62.86 8.75
N VAL A 996 10.41 -62.16 8.09
CA VAL A 996 9.18 -61.66 8.73
C VAL A 996 8.26 -62.78 9.18
N LEU A 997 8.05 -63.80 8.34
CA LEU A 997 7.21 -64.95 8.66
C LEU A 997 7.75 -65.72 9.86
N SER A 998 9.07 -65.82 10.02
CA SER A 998 9.68 -66.44 11.19
C SER A 998 9.26 -65.77 12.51
N LEU A 999 9.09 -64.44 12.51
CA LEU A 999 8.74 -63.64 13.68
C LEU A 999 7.25 -63.73 14.04
N ILE A 1000 6.37 -63.87 13.05
CA ILE A 1000 4.91 -63.82 13.25
C ILE A 1000 4.21 -65.18 13.15
N SER A 1001 4.88 -66.22 12.63
CA SER A 1001 4.30 -67.56 12.38
C SER A 1001 3.60 -68.17 13.60
N THR A 1002 4.17 -68.00 14.80
CA THR A 1002 3.58 -68.50 16.05
C THR A 1002 2.25 -67.81 16.37
N MET A 1003 2.14 -66.51 16.10
CA MET A 1003 0.89 -65.77 16.30
C MET A 1003 -0.17 -66.16 15.26
N MET A 1004 0.24 -66.36 14.00
CA MET A 1004 -0.68 -66.75 12.93
C MET A 1004 -1.22 -68.18 13.13
N ARG A 1005 -0.38 -69.10 13.62
CA ARG A 1005 -0.81 -70.47 13.99
C ARG A 1005 -1.78 -70.48 15.17
N HIS A 1006 -1.53 -69.65 16.20
CA HIS A 1006 -2.43 -69.53 17.34
C HIS A 1006 -3.84 -69.09 16.90
N ASP A 1007 -3.92 -68.14 15.99
CA ASP A 1007 -5.19 -67.59 15.48
C ASP A 1007 -5.82 -68.43 14.33
N GLN A 1008 -5.19 -69.55 14.00
CA GLN A 1008 -5.59 -70.50 12.95
C GLN A 1008 -5.70 -69.85 11.56
N ILE A 1009 -4.71 -69.01 11.23
CA ILE A 1009 -4.58 -68.35 9.92
C ILE A 1009 -3.59 -69.12 9.05
N THR A 1010 -4.02 -69.44 7.83
CA THR A 1010 -3.20 -70.04 6.78
C THR A 1010 -2.51 -68.95 5.98
N ILE A 1011 -1.21 -69.12 5.71
CA ILE A 1011 -0.43 -68.20 4.88
C ILE A 1011 -0.11 -68.90 3.57
N GLU A 1012 -0.47 -68.28 2.46
CA GLU A 1012 -0.19 -68.77 1.10
C GLU A 1012 0.86 -67.86 0.46
N LEU A 1013 1.88 -68.46 -0.18
CA LEU A 1013 2.99 -67.74 -0.81
C LEU A 1013 2.93 -67.89 -2.33
N GLU A 1014 2.89 -66.76 -3.03
CA GLU A 1014 2.84 -66.67 -4.49
C GLU A 1014 4.02 -65.84 -5.03
N MET A 1015 5.20 -66.46 -5.15
CA MET A 1015 6.40 -65.78 -5.65
C MET A 1015 6.52 -65.93 -7.17
N GLY A 1016 6.68 -64.81 -7.89
CA GLY A 1016 6.97 -64.81 -9.31
C GLY A 1016 8.37 -65.35 -9.63
N GLU A 1017 8.54 -65.91 -10.83
CA GLU A 1017 9.85 -66.32 -11.33
C GLU A 1017 10.73 -65.09 -11.63
N ASP A 1018 12.01 -65.13 -11.25
CA ASP A 1018 13.04 -64.13 -11.56
C ASP A 1018 12.86 -62.73 -10.89
N LEU A 1019 12.78 -62.71 -9.55
CA LEU A 1019 12.74 -61.47 -8.76
C LEU A 1019 14.14 -60.86 -8.59
N SER A 1020 14.36 -59.67 -9.18
CA SER A 1020 15.62 -58.92 -9.01
C SER A 1020 15.81 -58.44 -7.56
N PRO A 1021 17.04 -58.47 -7.00
CA PRO A 1021 17.33 -57.91 -5.68
C PRO A 1021 16.98 -56.42 -5.60
N VAL A 1022 16.33 -56.01 -4.52
CA VAL A 1022 15.91 -54.62 -4.30
C VAL A 1022 16.89 -53.94 -3.37
N TYR A 1023 17.44 -52.80 -3.79
CA TYR A 1023 18.23 -51.94 -2.90
C TYR A 1023 17.29 -51.29 -1.88
N CYS A 1024 17.33 -51.79 -0.65
CA CYS A 1024 16.46 -51.35 0.44
C CYS A 1024 17.16 -51.49 1.81
N GLN A 1025 16.53 -50.90 2.83
CA GLN A 1025 16.88 -51.12 4.22
C GLN A 1025 15.98 -52.24 4.77
N ASP A 1026 16.55 -53.41 5.01
CA ASP A 1026 15.85 -54.63 5.41
C ASP A 1026 14.93 -54.43 6.62
N GLN A 1027 15.43 -53.84 7.71
CA GLN A 1027 14.67 -53.60 8.94
C GLN A 1027 13.43 -52.71 8.70
N GLN A 1028 13.53 -51.72 7.82
CA GLN A 1028 12.42 -50.84 7.51
C GLN A 1028 11.35 -51.55 6.68
N ILE A 1029 11.75 -52.32 5.67
CA ILE A 1029 10.82 -53.11 4.86
C ILE A 1029 10.17 -54.23 5.68
N GLN A 1030 10.93 -54.89 6.57
CA GLN A 1030 10.38 -55.85 7.53
C GLN A 1030 9.32 -55.22 8.43
N GLN A 1031 9.55 -53.99 8.92
CA GLN A 1031 8.56 -53.25 9.71
C GLN A 1031 7.28 -52.96 8.92
N VAL A 1032 7.40 -52.61 7.63
CA VAL A 1032 6.24 -52.44 6.74
C VAL A 1032 5.44 -53.73 6.67
N LEU A 1033 6.10 -54.86 6.36
CA LEU A 1033 5.47 -56.16 6.23
C LEU A 1033 4.80 -56.63 7.53
N ILE A 1034 5.46 -56.47 8.68
CA ILE A 1034 4.90 -56.80 10.00
C ILE A 1034 3.63 -55.97 10.26
N ASN A 1035 3.64 -54.67 9.93
CA ASN A 1035 2.47 -53.81 10.10
C ASN A 1035 1.30 -54.28 9.22
N LEU A 1036 1.55 -54.61 7.95
CA LEU A 1036 0.49 -55.06 7.04
C LEU A 1036 -0.07 -56.42 7.47
N LEU A 1037 0.79 -57.37 7.84
CA LEU A 1037 0.37 -58.71 8.27
C LEU A 1037 -0.37 -58.68 9.61
N SER A 1038 -0.01 -57.79 10.54
CA SER A 1038 -0.78 -57.57 11.78
C SER A 1038 -2.16 -56.97 11.49
N ASN A 1039 -2.28 -56.07 10.52
CA ASN A 1039 -3.57 -55.49 10.13
C ASN A 1039 -4.46 -56.55 9.47
N ALA A 1040 -3.92 -57.34 8.54
CA ALA A 1040 -4.58 -58.47 7.89
C ALA A 1040 -5.09 -59.49 8.91
N ARG A 1041 -4.24 -59.88 9.88
CA ARG A 1041 -4.61 -60.77 10.99
C ARG A 1041 -5.81 -60.24 11.77
N THR A 1042 -5.80 -58.95 12.10
CA THR A 1042 -6.87 -58.31 12.87
C THR A 1042 -8.17 -58.31 12.08
N ALA A 1043 -8.12 -57.96 10.79
CA ALA A 1043 -9.27 -57.98 9.89
C ALA A 1043 -9.87 -59.39 9.72
N LEU A 1044 -9.03 -60.43 9.67
CA LEU A 1044 -9.46 -61.83 9.60
C LEU A 1044 -10.10 -62.31 10.90
N ASN A 1045 -9.51 -62.00 12.05
CA ASN A 1045 -10.07 -62.38 13.35
C ASN A 1045 -11.38 -61.66 13.66
N GLN A 1046 -11.55 -60.42 13.17
CA GLN A 1046 -12.79 -59.68 13.28
C GLN A 1046 -13.92 -60.32 12.45
N ARG A 1047 -13.59 -60.79 11.24
CA ARG A 1047 -14.56 -61.47 10.37
C ARG A 1047 -14.86 -62.90 10.81
N TYR A 1048 -13.83 -63.60 11.29
CA TYR A 1048 -13.89 -64.99 11.71
C TYR A 1048 -13.32 -65.12 13.14
N PRO A 1049 -14.16 -65.01 14.18
CA PRO A 1049 -13.69 -65.07 15.57
C PRO A 1049 -13.12 -66.44 15.98
N GLU A 1050 -13.59 -67.51 15.36
CA GLU A 1050 -13.14 -68.90 15.55
C GLU A 1050 -12.30 -69.40 14.35
N GLY A 1051 -11.78 -70.62 14.45
CA GLY A 1051 -11.10 -71.30 13.35
C GLY A 1051 -11.96 -71.43 12.10
N ASN A 1052 -11.54 -70.86 10.97
CA ASN A 1052 -12.26 -70.93 9.71
C ASN A 1052 -11.28 -71.22 8.56
N SER A 1053 -11.64 -72.11 7.64
CA SER A 1053 -10.83 -72.45 6.46
C SER A 1053 -10.54 -71.25 5.56
N ASN A 1054 -11.33 -70.17 5.66
CA ASN A 1054 -11.18 -68.95 4.88
C ASN A 1054 -10.30 -67.89 5.57
N LYS A 1055 -9.66 -68.22 6.71
CA LYS A 1055 -8.63 -67.38 7.33
C LYS A 1055 -7.33 -67.49 6.55
N ILE A 1056 -7.28 -66.88 5.38
CA ILE A 1056 -6.13 -66.95 4.47
C ILE A 1056 -5.54 -65.56 4.30
N ILE A 1057 -4.21 -65.48 4.41
CA ILE A 1057 -3.41 -64.34 3.98
C ILE A 1057 -2.52 -64.80 2.83
N THR A 1058 -2.65 -64.17 1.67
CA THR A 1058 -1.82 -64.45 0.49
C THR A 1058 -0.73 -63.38 0.39
N ILE A 1059 0.52 -63.81 0.34
CA ILE A 1059 1.68 -62.94 0.15
C ILE A 1059 2.35 -63.30 -1.16
N GLY A 1060 2.42 -62.34 -2.08
CA GLY A 1060 3.07 -62.55 -3.37
C GLY A 1060 4.10 -61.48 -3.69
N ALA A 1061 4.99 -61.79 -4.63
CA ALA A 1061 5.94 -60.81 -5.16
C ALA A 1061 6.12 -61.02 -6.66
N ILE A 1062 5.97 -59.96 -7.45
CA ILE A 1062 6.09 -60.01 -8.91
C ILE A 1062 6.96 -58.86 -9.46
N PRO A 1063 7.74 -59.08 -10.53
CA PRO A 1063 8.45 -58.00 -11.21
C PRO A 1063 7.48 -57.16 -12.05
N ILE A 1064 7.59 -55.83 -11.98
CA ILE A 1064 6.80 -54.89 -12.78
C ILE A 1064 7.69 -53.79 -13.37
N LYS A 1065 7.22 -53.11 -14.42
CA LYS A 1065 7.88 -51.93 -14.99
C LYS A 1065 6.97 -50.72 -14.90
N ILE A 1066 7.42 -49.67 -14.22
CA ILE A 1066 6.72 -48.38 -14.14
C ILE A 1066 7.58 -47.37 -14.91
N ASN A 1067 7.06 -46.77 -15.97
CA ASN A 1067 7.78 -45.79 -16.80
C ASN A 1067 9.16 -46.29 -17.31
N LYS A 1068 9.25 -47.56 -17.71
CA LYS A 1068 10.48 -48.27 -18.15
C LYS A 1068 11.50 -48.58 -17.04
N ILE A 1069 11.24 -48.21 -15.79
CA ILE A 1069 12.11 -48.50 -14.64
C ILE A 1069 11.67 -49.83 -14.01
N PRO A 1070 12.60 -50.74 -13.66
CA PRO A 1070 12.28 -52.01 -13.03
C PRO A 1070 11.90 -51.83 -11.55
N PHE A 1071 10.78 -52.42 -11.15
CA PHE A 1071 10.27 -52.43 -9.79
C PHE A 1071 9.92 -53.88 -9.39
N VAL A 1072 9.98 -54.18 -8.09
CA VAL A 1072 9.40 -55.39 -7.52
C VAL A 1072 8.14 -54.99 -6.75
N ARG A 1073 7.02 -55.64 -7.07
CA ARG A 1073 5.74 -55.42 -6.42
C ARG A 1073 5.43 -56.56 -5.47
N ILE A 1074 5.41 -56.26 -4.17
CA ILE A 1074 4.95 -57.16 -3.11
C ILE A 1074 3.44 -56.95 -2.93
N ILE A 1075 2.70 -58.04 -2.82
CA ILE A 1075 1.25 -58.08 -2.68
C ILE A 1075 0.95 -58.75 -1.34
N VAL A 1076 0.17 -58.10 -0.50
CA VAL A 1076 -0.38 -58.70 0.73
C VAL A 1076 -1.89 -58.63 0.64
N GLU A 1077 -2.53 -59.79 0.58
CA GLU A 1077 -3.98 -59.92 0.48
C GLU A 1077 -4.55 -60.65 1.69
N ASP A 1078 -5.63 -60.11 2.26
CA ASP A 1078 -6.43 -60.77 3.28
C ASP A 1078 -7.89 -60.87 2.86
N HIS A 1079 -8.54 -61.96 3.26
CA HIS A 1079 -9.98 -62.16 3.11
C HIS A 1079 -10.78 -61.74 4.36
N GLY A 1080 -10.35 -60.65 5.01
CA GLY A 1080 -10.96 -60.09 6.21
C GLY A 1080 -12.20 -59.25 5.94
N VAL A 1081 -12.49 -58.29 6.84
CA VAL A 1081 -13.69 -57.43 6.76
C VAL A 1081 -13.69 -56.44 5.59
N GLY A 1082 -12.55 -56.16 4.96
CA GLY A 1082 -12.41 -55.15 3.91
C GLY A 1082 -12.52 -53.70 4.43
N ILE A 1083 -12.00 -52.75 3.65
CA ILE A 1083 -11.98 -51.32 3.94
C ILE A 1083 -13.08 -50.63 3.09
N PRO A 1084 -14.01 -49.88 3.70
CA PRO A 1084 -15.00 -49.07 2.98
C PRO A 1084 -14.36 -48.03 2.04
N GLN A 1085 -14.96 -47.82 0.85
CA GLN A 1085 -14.39 -46.95 -0.19
C GLN A 1085 -14.26 -45.48 0.22
N ASP A 1086 -15.13 -45.00 1.12
CA ASP A 1086 -15.18 -43.63 1.62
C ASP A 1086 -14.06 -43.26 2.58
N ILE A 1087 -13.32 -44.26 3.08
CA ILE A 1087 -12.21 -44.06 4.01
C ILE A 1087 -10.85 -44.48 3.46
N ILE A 1088 -10.78 -45.06 2.26
CA ILE A 1088 -9.53 -45.51 1.63
C ILE A 1088 -8.49 -44.38 1.56
N ASP A 1089 -8.88 -43.17 1.18
CA ASP A 1089 -7.96 -42.03 1.10
C ASP A 1089 -7.46 -41.56 2.47
N LYS A 1090 -8.18 -41.89 3.55
CA LYS A 1090 -7.87 -41.47 4.93
C LYS A 1090 -7.06 -42.50 5.71
N ILE A 1091 -6.91 -43.73 5.23
CA ILE A 1091 -6.20 -44.79 5.99
C ILE A 1091 -4.71 -44.52 6.17
N PHE A 1092 -4.15 -43.62 5.37
CA PHE A 1092 -2.76 -43.19 5.48
C PHE A 1092 -2.59 -41.95 6.37
N ASP A 1093 -3.68 -41.31 6.80
CA ASP A 1093 -3.63 -40.15 7.69
C ASP A 1093 -3.17 -40.57 9.10
N PRO A 1094 -2.28 -39.79 9.75
CA PRO A 1094 -1.82 -40.08 11.09
C PRO A 1094 -3.00 -40.19 12.09
N PHE A 1095 -3.00 -41.22 12.92
CA PHE A 1095 -4.01 -41.52 13.96
C PHE A 1095 -5.38 -41.96 13.44
N PHE A 1096 -5.55 -42.17 12.14
CA PHE A 1096 -6.79 -42.71 11.58
C PHE A 1096 -6.90 -44.22 11.85
N THR A 1097 -8.00 -44.68 12.46
CA THR A 1097 -8.26 -46.10 12.71
C THR A 1097 -9.75 -46.43 12.69
N THR A 1098 -10.08 -47.61 12.18
CA THR A 1098 -11.45 -48.15 12.03
C THR A 1098 -11.80 -49.19 13.08
N HIS A 1099 -10.83 -49.61 13.91
CA HIS A 1099 -11.06 -50.57 14.98
C HIS A 1099 -11.71 -49.91 16.19
N GLU A 1100 -12.37 -50.69 17.05
CA GLU A 1100 -12.85 -50.18 18.32
C GLU A 1100 -11.71 -49.52 19.10
N ARG A 1101 -12.08 -48.56 19.96
CA ARG A 1101 -11.22 -47.67 20.73
C ARG A 1101 -10.18 -48.36 21.63
N HIS A 1102 -9.92 -49.67 21.49
CA HIS A 1102 -9.05 -50.53 22.28
C HIS A 1102 -7.97 -51.30 21.46
N GLU A 1103 -8.01 -51.35 20.11
CA GLU A 1103 -7.14 -52.28 19.34
C GLU A 1103 -6.12 -51.64 18.37
N GLY A 1104 -6.36 -50.42 17.83
CA GLY A 1104 -5.48 -49.78 16.84
C GLY A 1104 -4.88 -48.44 17.30
N THR A 1105 -3.63 -48.13 16.92
CA THR A 1105 -3.01 -46.81 17.17
C THR A 1105 -3.13 -45.84 15.99
N GLY A 1106 -3.61 -46.30 14.83
CA GLY A 1106 -3.76 -45.49 13.61
C GLY A 1106 -2.45 -44.92 13.01
N LEU A 1107 -1.29 -45.43 13.44
CA LEU A 1107 0.03 -44.94 12.99
C LEU A 1107 0.76 -45.94 12.07
N GLY A 1108 0.37 -47.22 12.07
CA GLY A 1108 1.08 -48.28 11.36
C GLY A 1108 1.11 -48.07 9.83
N LEU A 1109 -0.03 -47.73 9.22
CA LEU A 1109 -0.12 -47.51 7.77
C LEU A 1109 0.57 -46.20 7.34
N THR A 1110 0.52 -45.14 8.16
CA THR A 1110 1.26 -43.89 7.90
C THR A 1110 2.77 -44.09 7.96
N ILE A 1111 3.27 -44.86 8.95
CA ILE A 1111 4.69 -45.23 9.04
C ILE A 1111 5.09 -46.05 7.81
N SER A 1112 4.28 -47.04 7.44
CA SER A 1112 4.52 -47.86 6.26
C SER A 1112 4.57 -47.02 4.98
N TYR A 1113 3.64 -46.07 4.79
CA TYR A 1113 3.63 -45.17 3.65
C TYR A 1113 4.90 -44.32 3.56
N ASN A 1114 5.36 -43.76 4.69
CA ASN A 1114 6.57 -42.94 4.74
C ASN A 1114 7.83 -43.76 4.41
N ILE A 1115 7.97 -44.97 4.97
CA ILE A 1115 9.10 -45.86 4.68
C ILE A 1115 9.16 -46.17 3.18
N ILE A 1116 8.03 -46.52 2.58
CA ILE A 1116 7.97 -46.85 1.14
C ILE A 1116 8.29 -45.62 0.28
N LYS A 1117 7.86 -44.43 0.70
CA LYS A 1117 8.19 -43.16 0.01
C LYS A 1117 9.68 -42.81 0.12
N GLU A 1118 10.31 -43.06 1.27
CA GLU A 1118 11.77 -42.92 1.45
C GLU A 1118 12.56 -43.85 0.52
N HIS A 1119 12.02 -45.05 0.25
CA HIS A 1119 12.57 -46.00 -0.72
C HIS A 1119 12.21 -45.66 -2.18
N LYS A 1120 11.66 -44.48 -2.45
CA LYS A 1120 11.11 -44.05 -3.76
C LYS A 1120 10.10 -45.05 -4.35
N GLY A 1121 9.43 -45.81 -3.49
CA GLY A 1121 8.41 -46.78 -3.85
C GLY A 1121 6.99 -46.20 -3.81
N LYS A 1122 6.01 -47.06 -4.10
CA LYS A 1122 4.58 -46.74 -4.03
C LYS A 1122 3.84 -47.76 -3.17
N LEU A 1123 2.95 -47.29 -2.30
CA LEU A 1123 2.03 -48.12 -1.53
C LEU A 1123 0.60 -47.83 -2.02
N GLU A 1124 -0.07 -48.85 -2.54
CA GLU A 1124 -1.43 -48.75 -3.09
C GLU A 1124 -2.34 -49.76 -2.37
N VAL A 1125 -3.63 -49.47 -2.31
CA VAL A 1125 -4.63 -50.33 -1.66
C VAL A 1125 -5.82 -50.55 -2.58
N GLU A 1126 -6.30 -51.78 -2.61
CA GLU A 1126 -7.53 -52.20 -3.27
C GLU A 1126 -8.33 -53.01 -2.24
N SER A 1127 -9.58 -52.66 -2.00
CA SER A 1127 -10.38 -53.38 -1.01
C SER A 1127 -11.85 -53.40 -1.39
N GLU A 1128 -12.51 -54.51 -1.10
CA GLU A 1128 -13.96 -54.65 -1.22
C GLU A 1128 -14.55 -55.02 0.14
N LEU A 1129 -15.47 -54.18 0.62
CA LEU A 1129 -16.10 -54.34 1.93
C LEU A 1129 -16.78 -55.71 2.07
N GLY A 1130 -16.43 -56.43 3.14
CA GLY A 1130 -16.93 -57.77 3.42
C GLY A 1130 -16.33 -58.87 2.54
N LYS A 1131 -15.31 -58.58 1.72
CA LYS A 1131 -14.65 -59.58 0.86
C LYS A 1131 -13.15 -59.67 1.07
N TYR A 1132 -12.38 -58.63 0.76
CA TYR A 1132 -10.91 -58.66 0.82
C TYR A 1132 -10.28 -57.28 0.97
N THR A 1133 -9.03 -57.26 1.41
CA THR A 1133 -8.12 -56.12 1.30
C THR A 1133 -6.84 -56.60 0.65
N ARG A 1134 -6.38 -55.89 -0.38
CA ARG A 1134 -5.14 -56.16 -1.11
C ARG A 1134 -4.28 -54.90 -1.11
N LEU A 1135 -3.05 -55.04 -0.65
CA LEU A 1135 -2.07 -53.96 -0.56
C LEU A 1135 -0.91 -54.24 -1.50
N PHE A 1136 -0.55 -53.24 -2.31
CA PHE A 1136 0.54 -53.32 -3.28
C PHE A 1136 1.69 -52.43 -2.84
N ILE A 1137 2.85 -53.02 -2.58
CA ILE A 1137 4.10 -52.32 -2.29
C ILE A 1137 4.98 -52.43 -3.53
N SER A 1138 5.21 -51.33 -4.24
CA SER A 1138 6.09 -51.29 -5.41
C SER A 1138 7.42 -50.63 -5.04
N LEU A 1139 8.52 -51.39 -5.01
CA LEU A 1139 9.86 -50.89 -4.71
C LEU A 1139 10.74 -50.87 -5.96
N PRO A 1140 11.48 -49.80 -6.25
CA PRO A 1140 12.40 -49.77 -7.39
C PRO A 1140 13.59 -50.69 -7.14
N VAL A 1141 14.07 -51.39 -8.16
CA VAL A 1141 15.27 -52.24 -8.05
C VAL A 1141 16.47 -51.40 -7.60
N ASN A 1142 16.65 -50.20 -8.17
CA ASN A 1142 17.67 -49.24 -7.76
C ASN A 1142 17.03 -47.86 -7.48
N PRO A 1143 16.91 -47.41 -6.22
CA PRO A 1143 16.36 -46.11 -5.89
C PRO A 1143 17.27 -44.93 -6.32
N MET A 1144 18.54 -45.16 -6.66
CA MET A 1144 19.43 -44.09 -7.13
C MET A 1144 19.23 -43.72 -8.62
N GLU A 1145 18.65 -44.59 -9.45
CA GLU A 1145 18.40 -44.30 -10.88
C GLU A 1145 17.18 -43.40 -11.14
N LEU A 1146 16.47 -43.02 -10.09
CA LEU A 1146 15.25 -42.20 -10.10
C LEU A 1146 15.49 -40.72 -9.73
N SER A 1147 16.74 -40.28 -9.54
CA SER A 1147 17.10 -38.89 -9.18
C SER A 1147 17.33 -38.00 -10.39
#